data_AF-H6QBF3-F1
#
_entry.id   AF-H6QBF3-F1
#
_cell.length_a   1.000
_cell.length_b   1.000
_cell.length_c   1.000
_cell.angle_alpha   90.00
_cell.angle_beta   90.00
_cell.angle_gamma   90.00
#
_symmetry.space_group_name_H-M   'P 1'
#
loop_
_entity.id
_entity.type
_entity.pdbx_description
1 polymer ?
#
loop_
_entity_poly.entity_id
_entity_poly.type
_entity_poly.pdbx_seq_one_letter_code
_entity_poly.pdbx_strand_id
1 'polypeptide(L)'
;MVYLHTCPNCGGPITSDRLVLGLPCRECLPEGTKAGSIREVVAALRRRRVLKGLAWVDAYLRGYEGFTEFFKKVVGFDMWGAQRLWARRLVRGKSFAIVAPTGSGKTTFVLVAALHVAKEGKKALLIFPTSALAHQAYRKLLVFAERAGISVRALAYHSLLSDREKKEVLDAVQRGEFDVLVVTSAFLPKYFDMLKAFKFDYVAADDVDSILRATSKNIDRILRLLGVSDSVLSTALEVINMTKQLRKAEVAGDLKEMERLSQQIAELRAKLHEEARRLRLGIFIASGALAKARRTLRLMLFREILGFDVGGRAEGLRNVVDLYTEASGDVVEQAVELLKRLGPGGIVYVQDRELGMTILERAKAEGLAVEHFFRPRRGVLESFEKGELVALVGLASSRSALVRGIDLPHVIRYVVFVGVPKFRFRVRLEEFSIPAYLTFLYNVRAVLASDLRYKADRLIGQLKRLAPYALSVQEALKKAAEGAELNGFDKHAVEVVKSAVEFVNFLLEREEIRKAIETSTEIRLTYVGGELYVLVPDVTTYIQGSGRTSRLYVGGLSKGLSVMIVDDAKVFQALRRELKLRFDEAEFAHIKEVDLDKVLQEVDRDRRIIRDIMEGRVAPERRSVELMKTVLMVVESPTKARTIANFFGRPSLLVAEGVPIYEVSTGDAVLMITASLGHLYELPTSLDRIEARQREMLLKWFGDFKTDGYDGGQYAVLVKEGAYIPVYNKIWRCRNGVYVDDVDVPPECKPLDVLEAIRNVAVEVDTVLIGTDPDSEGEKIAFDLYVSLRPYVQDIKRVEFHEVTRKAIINALANPREINFSLVKAQIVRRVEDRWIGFGLSKILQNKFQNPNLSAGRVQTPVLGWVVKTYEESLRNRMYNVDLQLEEGELRIQIPREALDVLRKKKRVAIKLAGREVRSINPPPPYTTDELLRDAVARLGLSADAAMRIAQDLFESGLITYHRTDSTRVSAAGVAIAREYIAKRFGEDLFKPRTWGEEKEGAHEAIRPTRPIDVEELRGLVNAGVIQLAIRPTRAHYQLYDLIFRRFMASQMGPSTVEVAKYQLEIDGYVVDIERVVGIKEMGFQTLYQVSRVEPELSTGTIDVVIKRYRVVRRILSQAEVLALMRQRGIGRPSTYARILQVLSKRYYVYVTGRTKLMVPTKRGIEVYHYLEETFGPLVAEERTRLIESHMDMIEEGKAKYDDVLNELFTEFRKEILPHLSA
;
A
#
# COMPACT_ATOMS: atom_id res chain seq x y z
N MET A 1 9.21 24.86 -19.48
CA MET A 1 8.87 25.20 -18.08
C MET A 1 10.14 25.52 -17.32
N VAL A 2 10.05 26.24 -16.20
CA VAL A 2 11.17 26.50 -15.27
C VAL A 2 10.82 25.95 -13.89
N TYR A 3 11.80 25.35 -13.22
CA TYR A 3 11.70 24.83 -11.86
C TYR A 3 12.65 25.59 -10.94
N LEU A 4 12.12 26.24 -9.91
CA LEU A 4 12.89 26.93 -8.88
C LEU A 4 13.50 25.92 -7.90
N HIS A 5 14.59 26.31 -7.24
CA HIS A 5 15.26 25.49 -6.21
C HIS A 5 15.70 24.08 -6.66
N THR A 6 15.81 23.85 -7.98
CA THR A 6 15.89 22.49 -8.55
C THR A 6 17.19 22.21 -9.29
N CYS A 7 18.03 23.23 -9.56
CA CYS A 7 19.35 22.97 -10.13
C CYS A 7 20.17 22.06 -9.19
N PRO A 8 20.60 20.86 -9.64
CA PRO A 8 21.24 19.86 -8.78
C PRO A 8 22.60 20.33 -8.22
N ASN A 9 23.22 21.36 -8.81
CA ASN A 9 24.51 21.89 -8.38
C ASN A 9 24.41 23.18 -7.56
N CYS A 10 23.69 24.20 -8.02
CA CYS A 10 23.68 25.50 -7.31
C CYS A 10 22.39 25.81 -6.53
N GLY A 11 21.37 24.96 -6.65
CA GLY A 11 20.05 25.21 -6.07
C GLY A 11 19.28 26.37 -6.71
N GLY A 12 19.76 26.94 -7.83
CA GLY A 12 19.06 27.99 -8.56
C GLY A 12 17.89 27.47 -9.41
N PRO A 13 17.22 28.37 -10.17
CA PRO A 13 16.23 27.96 -11.16
C PRO A 13 16.89 27.10 -12.22
N ILE A 14 16.09 26.29 -12.92
CA ILE A 14 16.53 25.46 -14.04
C ILE A 14 15.36 25.16 -14.98
N THR A 15 15.64 25.10 -16.27
CA THR A 15 14.64 24.79 -17.28
C THR A 15 14.41 23.27 -17.41
N SER A 16 13.18 22.88 -17.76
CA SER A 16 12.79 21.47 -17.85
C SER A 16 13.58 20.68 -18.90
N ASP A 17 13.91 21.28 -20.04
CA ASP A 17 14.73 20.68 -21.10
C ASP A 17 16.12 20.26 -20.57
N ARG A 18 16.75 21.09 -19.74
CA ARG A 18 18.06 20.77 -19.15
C ARG A 18 17.95 19.64 -18.13
N LEU A 19 16.89 19.62 -17.33
CA LEU A 19 16.65 18.53 -16.39
C LEU A 19 16.40 17.20 -17.10
N VAL A 20 15.64 17.19 -18.20
CA VAL A 20 15.43 16.00 -19.05
C VAL A 20 16.76 15.44 -19.59
N LEU A 21 17.71 16.32 -19.91
CA LEU A 21 19.07 15.95 -20.31
C LEU A 21 19.99 15.58 -19.13
N GLY A 22 19.52 15.69 -17.88
CA GLY A 22 20.31 15.43 -16.67
C GLY A 22 21.39 16.48 -16.39
N LEU A 23 21.25 17.70 -16.94
CA LEU A 23 22.24 18.77 -16.83
C LEU A 23 21.90 19.74 -15.69
N PRO A 24 22.90 20.43 -15.08
CA PRO A 24 22.66 21.54 -14.16
C PRO A 24 22.25 22.80 -14.93
N CYS A 25 21.91 23.90 -14.26
CA CYS A 25 21.49 25.13 -14.94
C CYS A 25 22.59 25.76 -15.82
N ARG A 26 22.19 26.69 -16.71
CA ARG A 26 23.09 27.34 -17.68
C ARG A 26 24.26 28.09 -17.03
N GLU A 27 24.06 28.62 -15.82
CA GLU A 27 25.13 29.27 -15.03
C GLU A 27 26.19 28.27 -14.54
N CYS A 28 25.77 27.06 -14.17
CA CYS A 28 26.70 26.01 -13.75
C CYS A 28 27.44 25.41 -14.94
N LEU A 29 26.71 25.13 -16.02
CA LEU A 29 27.24 24.48 -17.21
C LEU A 29 26.63 25.12 -18.47
N PRO A 30 27.38 25.96 -19.20
CA PRO A 30 26.90 26.63 -20.41
C PRO A 30 26.49 25.65 -21.52
N GLU A 31 25.70 26.17 -22.47
CA GLU A 31 25.21 25.43 -23.63
C GLU A 31 26.35 24.95 -24.54
N GLY A 32 26.11 23.86 -25.28
CA GLY A 32 27.10 23.21 -26.14
C GLY A 32 28.02 22.19 -25.44
N THR A 33 28.00 22.10 -24.10
CA THR A 33 28.77 21.08 -23.38
C THR A 33 28.09 19.71 -23.49
N LYS A 34 28.68 18.78 -24.26
CA LYS A 34 28.20 17.38 -24.33
C LYS A 34 28.51 16.67 -23.00
N ALA A 35 27.47 16.30 -22.27
CA ALA A 35 27.56 15.39 -21.12
C ALA A 35 26.36 14.45 -21.14
N GLY A 36 26.60 13.17 -21.41
CA GLY A 36 25.58 12.11 -21.46
C GLY A 36 25.40 11.37 -20.13
N SER A 37 26.26 11.61 -19.14
CA SER A 37 26.23 10.94 -17.85
C SER A 37 26.51 11.88 -16.68
N ILE A 38 26.03 11.54 -15.48
CA ILE A 38 26.32 12.30 -14.26
C ILE A 38 27.83 12.39 -13.97
N ARG A 39 28.60 11.36 -14.37
CA ARG A 39 30.07 11.37 -14.28
C ARG A 39 30.67 12.51 -15.10
N GLU A 40 30.24 12.64 -16.35
CA GLU A 40 30.71 13.70 -17.25
C GLU A 40 30.29 15.09 -16.76
N VAL A 41 29.06 15.21 -16.24
CA VAL A 41 28.56 16.46 -15.64
C VAL A 41 29.44 16.88 -14.47
N VAL A 42 29.67 15.98 -13.51
CA VAL A 42 30.48 16.26 -12.32
C VAL A 42 31.92 16.59 -12.70
N ALA A 43 32.53 15.84 -13.64
CA ALA A 43 33.87 16.11 -14.13
C ALA A 43 33.96 17.48 -14.79
N ALA A 44 32.97 17.88 -15.59
CA ALA A 44 32.91 19.19 -16.22
C ALA A 44 32.78 20.32 -15.19
N LEU A 45 31.90 20.16 -14.19
CA LEU A 45 31.75 21.12 -13.09
C LEU A 45 33.02 21.27 -12.26
N ARG A 46 33.73 20.15 -12.03
CA ARG A 46 35.02 20.14 -11.32
C ARG A 46 36.10 20.89 -12.11
N ARG A 47 36.23 20.61 -13.42
CA ARG A 47 37.18 21.33 -14.31
C ARG A 47 36.92 22.84 -14.33
N ARG A 48 35.65 23.24 -14.27
CA ARG A 48 35.23 24.65 -14.20
C ARG A 48 35.30 25.26 -12.78
N ARG A 49 35.66 24.49 -11.75
CA ARG A 49 35.71 24.92 -10.33
C ARG A 49 34.39 25.49 -9.80
N VAL A 50 33.25 24.98 -10.29
CA VAL A 50 31.90 25.39 -9.87
C VAL A 50 31.10 24.25 -9.23
N LEU A 51 31.74 23.12 -8.95
CA LEU A 51 31.12 21.97 -8.28
C LEU A 51 30.74 22.34 -6.83
N LYS A 52 29.44 22.29 -6.53
CA LYS A 52 28.83 22.63 -5.24
C LYS A 52 27.92 21.51 -4.77
N GLY A 53 26.62 21.57 -5.05
CA GLY A 53 25.60 20.60 -4.61
C GLY A 53 25.82 19.18 -5.13
N LEU A 54 26.53 19.00 -6.25
CA LEU A 54 26.90 17.68 -6.77
C LEU A 54 28.24 17.14 -6.21
N ALA A 55 28.91 17.86 -5.31
CA ALA A 55 30.18 17.41 -4.73
C ALA A 55 30.06 16.10 -3.95
N TRP A 56 28.93 15.86 -3.28
CA TRP A 56 28.70 14.59 -2.59
C TRP A 56 28.50 13.43 -3.57
N VAL A 57 27.84 13.67 -4.71
CA VAL A 57 27.65 12.68 -5.79
C VAL A 57 29.01 12.31 -6.37
N ASP A 58 29.89 13.30 -6.54
CA ASP A 58 31.26 13.08 -6.98
C ASP A 58 32.07 12.17 -6.05
N ALA A 59 32.02 12.46 -4.75
CA ALA A 59 32.69 11.65 -3.74
C ALA A 59 32.12 10.23 -3.70
N TYR A 60 30.79 10.11 -3.80
CA TYR A 60 30.09 8.82 -3.86
C TYR A 60 30.49 7.99 -5.08
N LEU A 61 30.48 8.56 -6.29
CA LEU A 61 30.81 7.83 -7.52
C LEU A 61 32.24 7.29 -7.48
N ARG A 62 33.21 8.12 -7.05
CA ARG A 62 34.60 7.70 -6.88
C ARG A 62 34.76 6.60 -5.81
N GLY A 63 34.08 6.73 -4.67
CA GLY A 63 34.12 5.71 -3.63
C GLY A 63 33.50 4.39 -4.09
N TYR A 64 32.40 4.45 -4.85
CA TYR A 64 31.74 3.27 -5.41
C TYR A 64 32.58 2.56 -6.47
N GLU A 65 33.23 3.31 -7.36
CA GLU A 65 34.18 2.77 -8.34
C GLU A 65 35.37 2.10 -7.64
N GLY A 66 35.98 2.79 -6.68
CA GLY A 66 37.09 2.24 -5.90
C GLY A 66 36.71 0.96 -5.14
N PHE A 67 35.51 0.90 -4.57
CA PHE A 67 35.00 -0.32 -3.95
C PHE A 67 34.71 -1.43 -4.97
N THR A 68 34.18 -1.09 -6.14
CA THR A 68 33.86 -2.05 -7.21
C THR A 68 35.13 -2.72 -7.73
N GLU A 69 36.16 -1.92 -8.03
CA GLU A 69 37.48 -2.43 -8.45
C GLU A 69 38.12 -3.30 -7.36
N PHE A 70 38.04 -2.86 -6.10
CA PHE A 70 38.53 -3.63 -4.96
C PHE A 70 37.80 -4.98 -4.85
N PHE A 71 36.47 -4.97 -4.92
CA PHE A 71 35.65 -6.17 -4.85
C PHE A 71 36.01 -7.16 -5.96
N LYS A 72 36.09 -6.67 -7.21
CA LYS A 72 36.47 -7.49 -8.37
C LYS A 72 37.85 -8.11 -8.21
N LYS A 73 38.83 -7.34 -7.72
CA LYS A 73 40.19 -7.83 -7.43
C LYS A 73 40.18 -8.96 -6.40
N VAL A 74 39.41 -8.84 -5.32
CA VAL A 74 39.37 -9.84 -4.24
C VAL A 74 38.60 -11.10 -4.63
N VAL A 75 37.43 -10.91 -5.24
CA VAL A 75 36.45 -11.98 -5.45
C VAL A 75 36.65 -12.66 -6.81
N GLY A 76 37.15 -11.93 -7.81
CA GLY A 76 37.42 -12.43 -9.17
C GLY A 76 36.29 -12.21 -10.18
N PHE A 77 35.16 -11.62 -9.77
CA PHE A 77 34.00 -11.33 -10.62
C PHE A 77 33.27 -10.07 -10.15
N ASP A 78 32.39 -9.51 -10.99
CA ASP A 78 31.62 -8.29 -10.71
C ASP A 78 30.50 -8.49 -9.67
N MET A 79 30.09 -7.42 -8.97
CA MET A 79 29.03 -7.50 -7.96
C MET A 79 27.65 -7.84 -8.56
N TRP A 80 26.88 -8.70 -7.88
CA TRP A 80 25.46 -8.92 -8.15
C TRP A 80 24.62 -7.65 -7.89
N GLY A 81 23.39 -7.56 -8.44
CA GLY A 81 22.51 -6.38 -8.26
C GLY A 81 22.28 -6.01 -6.80
N ALA A 82 21.97 -6.97 -5.94
CA ALA A 82 21.83 -6.74 -4.50
C ALA A 82 23.15 -6.29 -3.83
N GLN A 83 24.30 -6.82 -4.26
CA GLN A 83 25.61 -6.40 -3.74
C GLN A 83 25.96 -4.96 -4.18
N ARG A 84 25.55 -4.55 -5.38
CA ARG A 84 25.69 -3.16 -5.82
C ARG A 84 24.92 -2.22 -4.90
N LEU A 85 23.67 -2.54 -4.57
CA LEU A 85 22.89 -1.76 -3.58
C LEU A 85 23.63 -1.64 -2.25
N TRP A 86 24.16 -2.74 -1.72
CA TRP A 86 24.90 -2.74 -0.45
C TRP A 86 26.19 -1.93 -0.52
N ALA A 87 26.93 -2.03 -1.63
CA ALA A 87 28.13 -1.24 -1.88
C ALA A 87 27.81 0.26 -1.93
N ARG A 88 26.73 0.63 -2.64
CA ARG A 88 26.27 2.03 -2.71
C ARG A 88 25.92 2.56 -1.31
N ARG A 89 25.25 1.77 -0.47
CA ARG A 89 24.95 2.13 0.93
C ARG A 89 26.21 2.21 1.80
N LEU A 90 27.13 1.26 1.67
CA LEU A 90 28.41 1.21 2.40
C LEU A 90 29.25 2.47 2.15
N VAL A 91 29.45 2.83 0.88
CA VAL A 91 30.25 4.01 0.49
C VAL A 91 29.61 5.32 0.99
N ARG A 92 28.29 5.34 1.13
CA ARG A 92 27.57 6.48 1.71
C ARG A 92 27.54 6.50 3.23
N GLY A 93 28.18 5.54 3.90
CA GLY A 93 28.21 5.46 5.36
C GLY A 93 26.88 5.05 5.98
N LYS A 94 25.98 4.43 5.22
CA LYS A 94 24.65 4.03 5.72
C LYS A 94 24.69 2.67 6.38
N SER A 95 24.03 2.56 7.54
CA SER A 95 23.73 1.27 8.17
C SER A 95 22.47 0.67 7.55
N PHE A 96 22.43 -0.65 7.35
CA PHE A 96 21.29 -1.32 6.72
C PHE A 96 21.20 -2.80 7.06
N ALA A 97 20.02 -3.38 6.83
CA ALA A 97 19.81 -4.81 6.86
C ALA A 97 19.99 -5.40 5.45
N ILE A 98 20.65 -6.55 5.35
CA ILE A 98 20.76 -7.30 4.09
C ILE A 98 19.49 -8.14 3.90
N VAL A 99 18.57 -7.61 3.08
CA VAL A 99 17.39 -8.33 2.59
C VAL A 99 17.74 -9.02 1.28
N ALA A 100 18.15 -10.29 1.34
CA ALA A 100 18.47 -11.06 0.15
C ALA A 100 18.35 -12.57 0.36
N PRO A 101 18.23 -13.34 -0.74
CA PRO A 101 18.28 -14.79 -0.72
C PRO A 101 19.58 -15.38 -0.18
N THR A 102 19.54 -16.65 0.19
CA THR A 102 20.74 -17.47 0.43
C THR A 102 21.53 -17.62 -0.88
N GLY A 103 22.85 -17.67 -0.81
CA GLY A 103 23.71 -17.73 -2.01
C GLY A 103 23.97 -16.39 -2.72
N SER A 104 23.40 -15.28 -2.27
CA SER A 104 23.68 -13.92 -2.80
C SER A 104 25.05 -13.35 -2.44
N GLY A 105 25.91 -14.13 -1.79
CA GLY A 105 27.25 -13.70 -1.39
C GLY A 105 27.26 -12.71 -0.22
N LYS A 106 26.30 -12.77 0.72
CA LYS A 106 26.21 -11.89 1.91
C LYS A 106 27.50 -11.87 2.73
N THR A 107 27.95 -13.06 3.16
CA THR A 107 29.17 -13.21 3.95
C THR A 107 30.38 -12.73 3.16
N THR A 108 30.46 -13.04 1.85
CA THR A 108 31.52 -12.52 0.97
C THR A 108 31.54 -10.99 0.98
N PHE A 109 30.40 -10.33 0.78
CA PHE A 109 30.31 -8.88 0.80
C PHE A 109 30.74 -8.29 2.15
N VAL A 110 30.26 -8.85 3.27
CA VAL A 110 30.62 -8.41 4.62
C VAL A 110 32.13 -8.50 4.88
N LEU A 111 32.79 -9.58 4.45
CA LEU A 111 34.23 -9.74 4.59
C LEU A 111 35.01 -8.74 3.73
N VAL A 112 34.60 -8.56 2.46
CA VAL A 112 35.25 -7.60 1.56
C VAL A 112 35.07 -6.16 2.06
N ALA A 113 33.89 -5.82 2.57
CA ALA A 113 33.63 -4.52 3.18
C ALA A 113 34.53 -4.27 4.41
N ALA A 114 34.71 -5.27 5.28
CA ALA A 114 35.62 -5.15 6.43
C ALA A 114 37.07 -4.90 5.99
N LEU A 115 37.54 -5.60 4.96
CA LEU A 115 38.89 -5.38 4.40
C LEU A 115 39.04 -4.00 3.78
N HIS A 116 38.02 -3.53 3.06
CA HIS A 116 38.02 -2.19 2.48
C HIS A 116 38.12 -1.10 3.55
N VAL A 117 37.36 -1.25 4.65
CA VAL A 117 37.43 -0.33 5.79
C VAL A 117 38.80 -0.42 6.49
N ALA A 118 39.33 -1.62 6.71
CA ALA A 118 40.64 -1.83 7.33
C ALA A 118 41.79 -1.24 6.49
N LYS A 119 41.70 -1.28 5.17
CA LYS A 119 42.67 -0.64 4.24
C LYS A 119 42.80 0.86 4.50
N GLU A 120 41.76 1.53 5.00
CA GLU A 120 41.78 2.95 5.33
C GLU A 120 42.26 3.24 6.76
N GLY A 121 42.80 2.24 7.48
CA GLY A 121 43.26 2.36 8.87
C GLY A 121 42.14 2.38 9.91
N LYS A 122 40.92 2.01 9.51
CA LYS A 122 39.73 1.98 10.38
C LYS A 122 39.50 0.59 10.97
N LYS A 123 38.81 0.50 12.11
CA LYS A 123 38.58 -0.77 12.81
C LYS A 123 37.25 -1.43 12.42
N ALA A 124 37.30 -2.73 12.13
CA ALA A 124 36.14 -3.55 11.77
C ALA A 124 35.87 -4.69 12.78
N LEU A 125 34.61 -4.91 13.13
CA LEU A 125 34.14 -6.02 13.96
C LEU A 125 33.18 -6.92 13.19
N LEU A 126 33.47 -8.20 13.15
CA LEU A 126 32.67 -9.21 12.48
C LEU A 126 32.13 -10.21 13.50
N ILE A 127 30.79 -10.37 13.55
CA ILE A 127 30.10 -11.18 14.55
C ILE A 127 29.39 -12.35 13.87
N PHE A 128 29.75 -13.56 14.26
CA PHE A 128 29.20 -14.81 13.72
C PHE A 128 28.45 -15.63 14.79
N PRO A 129 27.44 -16.42 14.38
CA PRO A 129 26.61 -17.17 15.33
C PRO A 129 27.34 -18.36 15.97
N THR A 130 28.31 -18.96 15.28
CA THR A 130 29.01 -20.17 15.74
C THR A 130 30.52 -20.03 15.57
N SER A 131 31.29 -20.76 16.40
CA SER A 131 32.75 -20.81 16.29
C SER A 131 33.23 -21.34 14.93
N ALA A 132 32.50 -22.28 14.33
CA ALA A 132 32.84 -22.82 13.01
C ALA A 132 32.71 -21.77 11.90
N LEU A 133 31.61 -20.99 11.90
CA LEU A 133 31.41 -19.92 10.92
C LEU A 133 32.40 -18.77 11.14
N ALA A 134 32.70 -18.41 12.40
CA ALA A 134 33.74 -17.43 12.72
C ALA A 134 35.12 -17.88 12.19
N HIS A 135 35.49 -19.15 12.38
CA HIS A 135 36.74 -19.70 11.89
C HIS A 135 36.80 -19.72 10.35
N GLN A 136 35.73 -20.16 9.68
CA GLN A 136 35.65 -20.18 8.23
C GLN A 136 35.73 -18.77 7.63
N ALA A 137 35.02 -17.82 8.24
CA ALA A 137 35.04 -16.41 7.86
C ALA A 137 36.45 -15.81 8.02
N TYR A 138 37.14 -16.10 9.12
CA TYR A 138 38.51 -15.67 9.36
C TYR A 138 39.48 -16.21 8.30
N ARG A 139 39.46 -17.52 8.01
CA ARG A 139 40.30 -18.10 6.96
C ARG A 139 40.05 -17.47 5.60
N LYS A 140 38.77 -17.27 5.25
CA LYS A 140 38.36 -16.64 3.99
C LYS A 140 38.81 -15.18 3.92
N LEU A 141 38.74 -14.45 5.03
CA LEU A 141 39.20 -13.07 5.15
C LEU A 141 40.72 -12.96 4.87
N LEU A 142 41.53 -13.88 5.39
CA LEU A 142 42.98 -13.90 5.13
C LEU A 142 43.30 -14.12 3.65
N VAL A 143 42.63 -15.10 3.01
CA VAL A 143 42.77 -15.36 1.57
C VAL A 143 42.37 -14.11 0.76
N PHE A 144 41.31 -13.42 1.17
CA PHE A 144 40.87 -12.19 0.53
C PHE A 144 41.85 -11.03 0.71
N ALA A 145 42.48 -10.90 1.88
CA ALA A 145 43.52 -9.90 2.13
C ALA A 145 44.77 -10.15 1.25
N GLU A 146 45.17 -11.41 1.11
CA GLU A 146 46.28 -11.82 0.25
C GLU A 146 45.99 -11.47 -1.23
N ARG A 147 44.81 -11.86 -1.75
CA ARG A 147 44.38 -11.50 -3.12
C ARG A 147 44.29 -10.00 -3.34
N ALA A 148 43.86 -9.25 -2.33
CA ALA A 148 43.81 -7.80 -2.37
C ALA A 148 45.21 -7.16 -2.39
N GLY A 149 46.26 -7.89 -1.99
CA GLY A 149 47.60 -7.37 -1.80
C GLY A 149 47.67 -6.34 -0.66
N ILE A 150 46.89 -6.54 0.41
CA ILE A 150 46.88 -5.64 1.57
C ILE A 150 47.35 -6.36 2.82
N SER A 151 48.18 -5.70 3.62
CA SER A 151 48.59 -6.17 4.94
C SER A 151 47.59 -5.67 5.99
N VAL A 152 46.78 -6.57 6.56
CA VAL A 152 45.80 -6.26 7.60
C VAL A 152 45.99 -7.17 8.81
N ARG A 153 45.96 -6.61 10.01
CA ARG A 153 46.00 -7.38 11.27
C ARG A 153 44.61 -7.89 11.59
N ALA A 154 44.27 -9.05 11.02
CA ALA A 154 43.04 -9.75 11.30
C ALA A 154 43.23 -10.71 12.49
N LEU A 155 42.41 -10.56 13.53
CA LEU A 155 42.34 -11.47 14.68
C LEU A 155 41.00 -12.20 14.70
N ALA A 156 40.99 -13.41 15.23
CA ALA A 156 39.77 -14.17 15.48
C ALA A 156 39.74 -14.71 16.91
N TYR A 157 38.57 -14.66 17.55
CA TYR A 157 38.34 -15.31 18.84
C TYR A 157 37.10 -16.22 18.76
N HIS A 158 37.33 -17.52 18.97
CA HIS A 158 36.27 -18.52 19.02
C HIS A 158 36.66 -19.73 19.88
N SER A 159 35.69 -20.58 20.24
CA SER A 159 35.93 -21.72 21.15
C SER A 159 36.89 -22.79 20.62
N LEU A 160 37.16 -22.83 19.31
CA LEU A 160 38.09 -23.79 18.70
C LEU A 160 39.58 -23.44 18.90
N LEU A 161 39.91 -22.28 19.47
CA LEU A 161 41.28 -21.89 19.79
C LEU A 161 41.76 -22.57 21.09
N SER A 162 43.06 -22.81 21.20
CA SER A 162 43.72 -23.17 22.46
C SER A 162 43.69 -22.00 23.46
N ASP A 163 43.87 -22.27 24.74
CA ASP A 163 43.83 -21.22 25.77
C ASP A 163 44.99 -20.24 25.68
N ARG A 164 46.14 -20.68 25.15
CA ARG A 164 47.26 -19.81 24.82
C ARG A 164 46.89 -18.82 23.70
N GLU A 165 46.38 -19.31 22.58
CA GLU A 165 45.96 -18.45 21.45
C GLU A 165 44.86 -17.47 21.87
N LYS A 166 43.89 -17.92 22.69
CA LYS A 166 42.86 -17.04 23.25
C LYS A 166 43.47 -15.89 24.05
N LYS A 167 44.47 -16.17 24.89
CA LYS A 167 45.14 -15.16 25.70
C LYS A 167 45.91 -14.18 24.82
N GLU A 168 46.68 -14.67 23.85
CA GLU A 168 47.42 -13.83 22.90
C GLU A 168 46.49 -12.90 22.12
N VAL A 169 45.35 -13.40 21.63
CA VAL A 169 44.33 -12.58 20.95
C VAL A 169 43.74 -11.53 21.88
N LEU A 170 43.39 -11.89 23.12
CA LEU A 170 42.82 -10.93 24.09
C LEU A 170 43.82 -9.83 24.46
N ASP A 171 45.09 -10.18 24.68
CA ASP A 171 46.16 -9.23 25.00
C ASP A 171 46.38 -8.25 23.81
N ALA A 172 46.40 -8.76 22.58
CA ALA A 172 46.50 -7.93 21.38
C ALA A 172 45.28 -7.00 21.20
N VAL A 173 44.07 -7.49 21.48
CA VAL A 173 42.84 -6.66 21.45
C VAL A 173 42.90 -5.58 22.52
N GLN A 174 43.37 -5.88 23.73
CA GLN A 174 43.50 -4.90 24.81
C GLN A 174 44.51 -3.80 24.48
N ARG A 175 45.62 -4.12 23.80
CA ARG A 175 46.59 -3.15 23.28
C ARG A 175 46.12 -2.41 22.02
N GLY A 176 44.99 -2.82 21.42
CA GLY A 176 44.46 -2.22 20.20
C GLY A 176 45.18 -2.64 18.91
N GLU A 177 45.99 -3.70 18.95
CA GLU A 177 46.85 -4.21 17.87
C GLU A 177 46.07 -5.04 16.83
N PHE A 178 44.97 -4.51 16.31
CA PHE A 178 44.14 -5.19 15.31
C PHE A 178 43.43 -4.19 14.40
N ASP A 179 43.15 -4.61 13.16
CA ASP A 179 42.38 -3.84 12.19
C ASP A 179 41.02 -4.49 11.94
N VAL A 180 40.96 -5.83 11.93
CA VAL A 180 39.72 -6.61 11.83
C VAL A 180 39.64 -7.62 12.97
N LEU A 181 38.52 -7.66 13.69
CA LEU A 181 38.26 -8.61 14.76
C LEU A 181 37.06 -9.50 14.42
N VAL A 182 37.29 -10.81 14.34
CA VAL A 182 36.26 -11.84 14.06
C VAL A 182 35.88 -12.57 15.35
N VAL A 183 34.62 -12.48 15.76
CA VAL A 183 34.17 -13.05 17.04
C VAL A 183 32.85 -13.80 16.91
N THR A 184 32.51 -14.54 17.96
CA THR A 184 31.16 -15.09 18.11
C THR A 184 30.26 -14.14 18.89
N SER A 185 28.93 -14.25 18.74
CA SER A 185 27.94 -13.44 19.48
C SER A 185 28.07 -13.55 21.01
N ALA A 186 28.65 -14.63 21.53
CA ALA A 186 28.92 -14.84 22.95
C ALA A 186 30.12 -14.02 23.49
N PHE A 187 30.98 -13.52 22.60
CA PHE A 187 32.13 -12.69 22.97
C PHE A 187 31.71 -11.33 23.54
N LEU A 188 30.69 -10.71 22.92
CA LEU A 188 30.22 -9.37 23.28
C LEU A 188 29.89 -9.21 24.78
N PRO A 189 29.01 -10.02 25.41
CA PRO A 189 28.68 -9.83 26.82
C PRO A 189 29.87 -10.07 27.75
N LYS A 190 30.79 -10.97 27.39
CA LYS A 190 31.91 -11.39 28.23
C LYS A 190 33.04 -10.36 28.24
N TYR A 191 33.31 -9.72 27.11
CA TYR A 191 34.47 -8.84 26.91
C TYR A 191 34.09 -7.42 26.50
N PHE A 192 32.84 -7.00 26.77
CA PHE A 192 32.38 -5.65 26.40
C PHE A 192 33.21 -4.52 27.01
N ASP A 193 33.63 -4.68 28.27
CA ASP A 193 34.39 -3.64 28.96
C ASP A 193 35.77 -3.38 28.34
N MET A 194 36.33 -4.37 27.66
CA MET A 194 37.54 -4.21 26.85
C MET A 194 37.18 -3.53 25.51
N LEU A 195 36.12 -3.97 24.86
CA LEU A 195 35.72 -3.44 23.55
C LEU A 195 35.25 -1.98 23.60
N LYS A 196 34.62 -1.53 24.69
CA LYS A 196 34.09 -0.16 24.83
C LYS A 196 35.17 0.94 24.79
N ALA A 197 36.45 0.57 24.96
CA ALA A 197 37.58 1.47 24.77
C ALA A 197 37.79 1.85 23.30
N PHE A 198 37.23 1.08 22.37
CA PHE A 198 37.36 1.28 20.93
C PHE A 198 36.02 1.67 20.31
N LYS A 199 36.11 2.58 19.34
CA LYS A 199 35.03 2.85 18.40
C LYS A 199 35.30 2.09 17.11
N PHE A 200 34.30 1.38 16.61
CA PHE A 200 34.36 0.65 15.35
C PHE A 200 33.67 1.45 14.25
N ASP A 201 34.34 1.60 13.11
CA ASP A 201 33.78 2.25 11.92
C ASP A 201 32.90 1.29 11.11
N TYR A 202 33.09 -0.01 11.30
CA TYR A 202 32.31 -1.06 10.67
C TYR A 202 32.03 -2.19 11.64
N VAL A 203 30.76 -2.52 11.82
CA VAL A 203 30.31 -3.70 12.55
C VAL A 203 29.36 -4.48 11.65
N ALA A 204 29.61 -5.77 11.48
CA ALA A 204 28.69 -6.63 10.76
C ALA A 204 28.35 -7.89 11.53
N ALA A 205 27.08 -8.27 11.46
CA ALA A 205 26.58 -9.48 12.08
C ALA A 205 25.95 -10.38 11.01
N ASP A 206 26.46 -11.61 10.90
CA ASP A 206 26.02 -12.57 9.88
C ASP A 206 24.59 -13.09 10.12
N ASP A 207 24.21 -13.22 11.40
CA ASP A 207 22.86 -13.58 11.85
C ASP A 207 22.42 -12.73 13.06
N VAL A 208 21.43 -11.86 12.85
CA VAL A 208 20.86 -11.00 13.90
C VAL A 208 20.12 -11.81 14.98
N ASP A 209 19.50 -12.95 14.64
CA ASP A 209 18.83 -13.77 15.65
C ASP A 209 19.85 -14.28 16.69
N SER A 210 21.10 -14.52 16.28
CA SER A 210 22.19 -14.92 17.19
C SER A 210 22.59 -13.82 18.18
N ILE A 211 22.53 -12.54 17.78
CA ILE A 211 22.79 -11.39 18.67
C ILE A 211 21.77 -11.41 19.81
N LEU A 212 20.50 -11.68 19.48
CA LEU A 212 19.39 -11.70 20.43
C LEU A 212 19.36 -12.94 21.34
N ARG A 213 19.85 -14.09 20.85
CA ARG A 213 19.84 -15.35 21.61
C ARG A 213 20.69 -15.29 22.88
N ALA A 214 21.84 -14.61 22.83
CA ALA A 214 22.71 -14.46 23.99
C ALA A 214 22.13 -13.47 25.01
N THR A 215 21.78 -12.26 24.58
CA THR A 215 21.08 -11.26 25.39
C THR A 215 20.62 -10.09 24.52
N SER A 216 19.44 -9.53 24.81
CA SER A 216 18.92 -8.34 24.11
C SER A 216 19.78 -7.09 24.33
N LYS A 217 20.59 -7.04 25.40
CA LYS A 217 21.54 -5.94 25.67
C LYS A 217 22.70 -5.86 24.66
N ASN A 218 22.90 -6.89 23.83
CA ASN A 218 23.92 -6.83 22.78
C ASN A 218 23.63 -5.75 21.73
N ILE A 219 22.37 -5.35 21.55
CA ILE A 219 22.00 -4.24 20.67
C ILE A 219 22.64 -2.95 21.18
N ASP A 220 22.47 -2.64 22.47
CA ASP A 220 23.04 -1.49 23.14
C ASP A 220 24.57 -1.50 23.06
N ARG A 221 25.18 -2.67 23.25
CA ARG A 221 26.63 -2.85 23.11
C ARG A 221 27.10 -2.49 21.71
N ILE A 222 26.45 -3.02 20.68
CA ILE A 222 26.79 -2.72 19.28
C ILE A 222 26.63 -1.22 19.00
N LEU A 223 25.53 -0.59 19.44
CA LEU A 223 25.30 0.84 19.27
C LEU A 223 26.40 1.69 19.92
N ARG A 224 26.81 1.34 21.15
CA ARG A 224 27.92 2.01 21.83
C ARG A 224 29.24 1.84 21.09
N LEU A 225 29.53 0.64 20.57
CA LEU A 225 30.72 0.38 19.76
C LEU A 225 30.75 1.18 18.44
N LEU A 226 29.59 1.56 17.92
CA LEU A 226 29.46 2.45 16.75
C LEU A 226 29.61 3.94 17.11
N GLY A 227 29.68 4.27 18.40
CA GLY A 227 29.82 5.65 18.89
C GLY A 227 28.50 6.32 19.33
N VAL A 228 27.43 5.55 19.59
CA VAL A 228 26.19 6.09 20.17
C VAL A 228 26.40 6.44 21.64
N SER A 229 26.04 7.66 22.03
CA SER A 229 26.12 8.12 23.41
C SER A 229 24.99 7.55 24.28
N ASP A 230 25.21 7.49 25.61
CA ASP A 230 24.18 7.00 26.53
C ASP A 230 22.92 7.90 26.58
N SER A 231 23.07 9.21 26.32
CA SER A 231 21.94 10.16 26.18
C SER A 231 21.04 9.83 24.98
N VAL A 232 21.65 9.57 23.82
CA VAL A 232 20.91 9.20 22.60
C VAL A 232 20.21 7.85 22.80
N LEU A 233 20.91 6.89 23.41
CA LEU A 233 20.36 5.57 23.68
C LEU A 233 19.19 5.62 24.66
N SER A 234 19.27 6.41 25.74
CA SER A 234 18.19 6.55 26.73
C SER A 234 16.96 7.24 26.13
N THR A 235 17.16 8.33 25.38
CA THR A 235 16.08 9.04 24.68
C THR A 235 15.37 8.13 23.68
N ALA A 236 16.11 7.31 22.92
CA ALA A 236 15.52 6.34 22.01
C ALA A 236 14.71 5.25 22.73
N LEU A 237 15.21 4.74 23.87
CA LEU A 237 14.47 3.78 24.70
C LEU A 237 13.16 4.38 25.24
N GLU A 238 13.17 5.65 25.64
CA GLU A 238 11.99 6.37 26.10
C GLU A 238 10.95 6.49 24.97
N VAL A 239 11.35 6.93 23.77
CA VAL A 239 10.50 6.97 22.57
C VAL A 239 9.85 5.61 22.30
N ILE A 240 10.63 4.53 22.37
CA ILE A 240 10.13 3.16 22.13
C ILE A 240 9.10 2.75 23.19
N ASN A 241 9.37 3.04 24.47
CA ASN A 241 8.47 2.71 25.57
C ASN A 241 7.16 3.49 25.50
N MET A 242 7.22 4.79 25.20
CA MET A 242 6.03 5.63 25.02
C MET A 242 5.23 5.19 23.78
N THR A 243 5.91 4.83 22.69
CA THR A 243 5.23 4.27 21.50
C THR A 243 4.48 2.98 21.84
N LYS A 244 5.01 2.14 22.73
CA LYS A 244 4.32 0.94 23.22
C LYS A 244 3.09 1.30 24.05
N GLN A 245 3.19 2.29 24.94
CA GLN A 245 2.07 2.79 25.73
C GLN A 245 0.98 3.37 24.84
N LEU A 246 1.35 4.15 23.81
CA LEU A 246 0.43 4.72 22.83
C LEU A 246 -0.37 3.61 22.14
N ARG A 247 0.29 2.54 21.68
CA ARG A 247 -0.40 1.40 21.08
C ARG A 247 -1.31 0.64 22.06
N LYS A 248 -0.96 0.58 23.35
CA LYS A 248 -1.85 0.01 24.36
C LYS A 248 -3.08 0.89 24.58
N ALA A 249 -2.90 2.21 24.63
CA ALA A 249 -3.99 3.19 24.70
C ALA A 249 -4.90 3.09 23.46
N GLU A 250 -4.34 2.92 22.26
CA GLU A 250 -5.10 2.66 21.02
C GLU A 250 -5.97 1.39 21.10
N VAL A 251 -5.41 0.30 21.65
CA VAL A 251 -6.15 -0.95 21.84
C VAL A 251 -7.28 -0.77 22.87
N ALA A 252 -6.99 -0.05 23.95
CA ALA A 252 -7.97 0.26 25.00
C ALA A 252 -9.01 1.33 24.57
N GLY A 253 -8.74 2.10 23.50
CA GLY A 253 -9.59 3.20 23.05
C GLY A 253 -9.48 4.48 23.90
N ASP A 254 -8.37 4.68 24.61
CA ASP A 254 -8.13 5.86 25.44
C ASP A 254 -7.63 7.04 24.60
N LEU A 255 -8.56 7.81 24.02
CA LEU A 255 -8.25 8.91 23.11
C LEU A 255 -7.41 10.02 23.76
N LYS A 256 -7.63 10.30 25.05
CA LYS A 256 -6.93 11.38 25.76
C LYS A 256 -5.47 11.00 25.99
N GLU A 257 -5.22 9.76 26.41
CA GLU A 257 -3.87 9.25 26.57
C GLU A 257 -3.15 9.08 25.23
N MET A 258 -3.88 8.71 24.17
CA MET A 258 -3.34 8.65 22.81
C MET A 258 -2.82 10.02 22.34
N GLU A 259 -3.61 11.08 22.51
CA GLU A 259 -3.22 12.44 22.10
C GLU A 259 -1.98 12.93 22.88
N ARG A 260 -2.00 12.77 24.20
CA ARG A 260 -0.89 13.11 25.09
C ARG A 260 0.41 12.41 24.70
N LEU A 261 0.37 11.09 24.55
CA LEU A 261 1.54 10.29 24.19
C LEU A 261 2.04 10.61 22.77
N SER A 262 1.14 10.83 21.81
CA SER A 262 1.52 11.17 20.44
C SER A 262 2.30 12.47 20.35
N GLN A 263 1.88 13.50 21.11
CA GLN A 263 2.59 14.78 21.16
C GLN A 263 3.99 14.62 21.77
N GLN A 264 4.10 13.97 22.93
CA GLN A 264 5.38 13.75 23.61
C GLN A 264 6.37 12.93 22.76
N ILE A 265 5.88 11.89 22.07
CA ILE A 265 6.71 11.07 21.17
C ILE A 265 7.27 11.91 20.02
N ALA A 266 6.47 12.81 19.45
CA ALA A 266 6.91 13.66 18.35
C ALA A 266 8.04 14.61 18.78
N GLU A 267 7.93 15.20 19.97
CA GLU A 267 8.95 16.07 20.56
C GLU A 267 10.24 15.31 20.86
N LEU A 268 10.15 14.16 21.51
CA LEU A 268 11.32 13.32 21.83
C LEU A 268 12.03 12.80 20.57
N ARG A 269 11.30 12.44 19.51
CA ARG A 269 11.90 12.02 18.24
C ARG A 269 12.64 13.16 17.56
N ALA A 270 12.11 14.38 17.59
CA ALA A 270 12.79 15.55 17.03
C ALA A 270 14.12 15.78 17.75
N LYS A 271 14.11 15.72 19.09
CA LYS A 271 15.33 15.81 19.91
C LYS A 271 16.33 14.70 19.60
N LEU A 272 15.86 13.44 19.55
CA LEU A 272 16.68 12.27 19.24
C LEU A 272 17.39 12.41 17.89
N HIS A 273 16.66 12.82 16.86
CA HIS A 273 17.23 13.01 15.52
C HIS A 273 18.28 14.11 15.48
N GLU A 274 18.08 15.20 16.24
CA GLU A 274 19.06 16.28 16.32
C GLU A 274 20.35 15.82 17.02
N GLU A 275 20.25 15.13 18.15
CA GLU A 275 21.42 14.59 18.87
C GLU A 275 22.17 13.54 18.03
N ALA A 276 21.44 12.62 17.39
CA ALA A 276 22.03 11.58 16.57
C ALA A 276 22.78 12.13 15.34
N ARG A 277 22.27 13.19 14.70
CA ARG A 277 22.93 13.84 13.55
C ARG A 277 24.28 14.48 13.88
N ARG A 278 24.51 14.86 15.15
CA ARG A 278 25.79 15.42 15.61
C ARG A 278 26.87 14.35 15.83
N LEU A 279 26.47 13.07 15.88
CA LEU A 279 27.39 11.95 16.08
C LEU A 279 27.93 11.44 14.75
N ARG A 280 29.24 11.22 14.67
CA ARG A 280 29.86 10.47 13.57
C ARG A 280 29.77 8.98 13.88
N LEU A 281 28.66 8.33 13.57
CA LEU A 281 28.47 6.90 13.84
C LEU A 281 29.25 6.01 12.85
N GLY A 282 29.63 4.82 13.30
CA GLY A 282 30.10 3.74 12.42
C GLY A 282 28.95 3.11 11.62
N ILE A 283 29.29 2.21 10.71
CA ILE A 283 28.35 1.48 9.86
C ILE A 283 28.00 0.14 10.52
N PHE A 284 26.71 -0.15 10.65
CA PHE A 284 26.21 -1.45 11.04
C PHE A 284 25.54 -2.17 9.87
N ILE A 285 26.00 -3.39 9.57
CA ILE A 285 25.35 -4.29 8.62
C ILE A 285 24.77 -5.49 9.35
N ALA A 286 23.45 -5.63 9.24
CA ALA A 286 22.71 -6.74 9.82
C ALA A 286 22.33 -7.76 8.73
N SER A 287 22.94 -8.95 8.73
CA SER A 287 22.56 -10.04 7.84
C SER A 287 21.57 -11.00 8.52
N GLY A 288 20.64 -11.51 7.71
CA GLY A 288 19.63 -12.50 8.13
C GLY A 288 18.25 -11.91 8.38
N ALA A 289 17.21 -12.67 8.01
CA ALA A 289 15.82 -12.33 8.31
C ALA A 289 15.45 -12.83 9.71
N LEU A 290 14.98 -11.95 10.61
CA LEU A 290 14.55 -12.37 11.94
C LEU A 290 13.39 -13.36 11.86
N ALA A 291 13.58 -14.57 12.37
CA ALA A 291 12.47 -15.50 12.62
C ALA A 291 11.62 -15.05 13.83
N LYS A 292 12.13 -14.15 14.69
CA LYS A 292 11.50 -13.75 15.95
C LYS A 292 11.61 -12.24 16.25
N ALA A 293 10.98 -11.40 15.42
CA ALA A 293 10.79 -9.97 15.73
C ALA A 293 9.97 -9.69 17.02
N ARG A 294 9.33 -10.71 17.63
CA ARG A 294 8.42 -10.56 18.77
C ARG A 294 9.06 -10.47 20.16
N ARG A 295 10.38 -10.68 20.30
CA ARG A 295 10.97 -10.90 21.64
C ARG A 295 11.53 -9.66 22.34
N THR A 296 11.88 -8.59 21.62
CA THR A 296 12.40 -7.38 22.29
C THR A 296 12.12 -6.10 21.52
N LEU A 297 11.65 -5.09 22.25
CA LEU A 297 11.49 -3.73 21.75
C LEU A 297 12.83 -3.06 21.44
N ARG A 298 13.94 -3.58 21.97
CA ARG A 298 15.29 -3.04 21.74
C ARG A 298 15.70 -3.06 20.26
N LEU A 299 15.12 -3.92 19.42
CA LEU A 299 15.36 -3.90 17.97
C LEU A 299 14.98 -2.58 17.31
N MET A 300 13.98 -1.88 17.87
CA MET A 300 13.55 -0.58 17.37
C MET A 300 14.63 0.50 17.54
N LEU A 301 15.65 0.27 18.39
CA LEU A 301 16.78 1.19 18.54
C LEU A 301 17.55 1.37 17.23
N PHE A 302 17.70 0.31 16.42
CA PHE A 302 18.32 0.42 15.11
C PHE A 302 17.52 1.35 14.19
N ARG A 303 16.20 1.31 14.25
CA ARG A 303 15.37 2.22 13.44
C ARG A 303 15.43 3.65 13.94
N GLU A 304 15.24 3.86 15.24
CA GLU A 304 15.18 5.23 15.80
C GLU A 304 16.55 5.93 15.77
N ILE A 305 17.67 5.18 15.80
CA ILE A 305 19.03 5.75 15.81
C ILE A 305 19.74 5.64 14.44
N LEU A 306 19.69 4.47 13.80
CA LEU A 306 20.40 4.20 12.53
C LEU A 306 19.51 4.30 11.29
N GLY A 307 18.20 4.51 11.44
CA GLY A 307 17.27 4.74 10.33
C GLY A 307 16.79 3.49 9.58
N PHE A 308 16.99 2.27 10.12
CA PHE A 308 16.49 1.05 9.47
C PHE A 308 15.93 0.01 10.45
N ASP A 309 14.89 -0.71 10.03
CA ASP A 309 14.34 -1.86 10.75
C ASP A 309 15.09 -3.14 10.37
N VAL A 310 15.54 -3.87 11.38
CA VAL A 310 16.02 -5.25 11.23
C VAL A 310 14.80 -6.15 11.27
N GLY A 311 14.26 -6.51 10.10
CA GLY A 311 13.07 -7.36 10.05
C GLY A 311 12.16 -7.12 8.85
N GLY A 312 12.52 -7.72 7.72
CA GLY A 312 11.59 -8.11 6.68
C GLY A 312 11.62 -9.63 6.56
N ARG A 313 10.46 -10.28 6.59
CA ARG A 313 10.35 -11.69 6.22
C ARG A 313 9.76 -11.70 4.82
N ALA A 314 10.45 -12.33 3.87
CA ALA A 314 9.82 -12.86 2.68
C ALA A 314 8.94 -14.07 3.08
N GLU A 315 8.02 -13.86 4.02
CA GLU A 315 6.98 -14.83 4.34
C GLU A 315 5.99 -14.79 3.19
N GLY A 316 5.91 -15.89 2.46
CA GLY A 316 4.92 -16.07 1.39
C GLY A 316 5.50 -16.22 -0.02
N LEU A 317 6.78 -15.95 -0.23
CA LEU A 317 7.43 -16.33 -1.49
C LEU A 317 7.67 -17.85 -1.47
N ARG A 318 6.75 -18.60 -2.09
CA ARG A 318 6.83 -20.05 -2.24
C ARG A 318 6.56 -20.43 -3.69
N ASN A 319 7.50 -21.13 -4.33
CA ASN A 319 7.30 -21.80 -5.62
C ASN A 319 7.30 -23.30 -5.34
N VAL A 320 6.23 -23.77 -4.68
CA VAL A 320 6.07 -25.17 -4.30
C VAL A 320 4.83 -25.70 -4.98
N VAL A 321 4.97 -26.86 -5.61
CA VAL A 321 3.83 -27.63 -6.09
C VAL A 321 3.28 -28.40 -4.89
N ASP A 322 2.07 -28.04 -4.46
CA ASP A 322 1.41 -28.67 -3.32
C ASP A 322 0.50 -29.80 -3.82
N LEU A 323 0.85 -31.04 -3.50
CA LEU A 323 0.12 -32.25 -3.87
C LEU A 323 -0.47 -32.94 -2.64
N TYR A 324 -1.56 -33.67 -2.84
CA TYR A 324 -2.12 -34.55 -1.82
C TYR A 324 -2.51 -35.92 -2.36
N THR A 325 -2.63 -36.88 -1.43
CA THR A 325 -3.20 -38.21 -1.62
C THR A 325 -3.94 -38.60 -0.34
N GLU A 326 -4.99 -39.41 -0.45
CA GLU A 326 -5.69 -39.95 0.71
C GLU A 326 -4.82 -41.00 1.42
N ALA A 327 -4.94 -41.08 2.76
CA ALA A 327 -4.31 -42.12 3.55
C ALA A 327 -4.86 -43.52 3.20
N SER A 328 -3.98 -44.47 2.89
CA SER A 328 -4.31 -45.89 2.76
C SER A 328 -4.49 -46.56 4.12
N GLY A 329 -4.97 -47.82 4.12
CA GLY A 329 -5.06 -48.64 5.34
C GLY A 329 -3.72 -48.86 6.05
N ASP A 330 -2.62 -48.85 5.28
CA ASP A 330 -1.25 -48.79 5.80
C ASP A 330 -0.56 -47.50 5.33
N VAL A 331 -0.55 -46.50 6.21
CA VAL A 331 0.07 -45.18 5.96
C VAL A 331 1.60 -45.26 5.97
N VAL A 332 2.17 -46.24 6.68
CA VAL A 332 3.62 -46.43 6.77
C VAL A 332 4.15 -46.90 5.43
N GLU A 333 3.52 -47.92 4.83
CA GLU A 333 3.92 -48.43 3.52
C GLU A 333 3.78 -47.37 2.43
N GLN A 334 2.66 -46.63 2.42
CA GLN A 334 2.43 -45.53 1.48
C GLN A 334 3.50 -44.44 1.55
N ALA A 335 3.93 -44.07 2.78
CA ALA A 335 5.01 -43.10 2.94
C ALA A 335 6.34 -43.63 2.39
N VAL A 336 6.64 -44.92 2.58
CA VAL A 336 7.87 -45.56 2.07
C VAL A 336 7.85 -45.67 0.54
N GLU A 337 6.72 -46.02 -0.08
CA GLU A 337 6.55 -46.05 -1.54
C GLU A 337 6.76 -44.67 -2.16
N LEU A 338 6.22 -43.62 -1.54
CA LEU A 338 6.46 -42.24 -1.97
C LEU A 338 7.94 -41.87 -1.90
N LEU A 339 8.65 -42.25 -0.84
CA LEU A 339 10.10 -42.02 -0.74
C LEU A 339 10.88 -42.73 -1.86
N LYS A 340 10.52 -43.97 -2.19
CA LYS A 340 11.12 -44.72 -3.31
C LYS A 340 10.91 -43.99 -4.64
N ARG A 341 9.69 -43.49 -4.90
CA ARG A 341 9.34 -42.78 -6.14
C ARG A 341 10.03 -41.42 -6.26
N LEU A 342 10.13 -40.67 -5.15
CA LEU A 342 10.67 -39.31 -5.15
C LEU A 342 12.21 -39.26 -5.10
N GLY A 343 12.87 -40.32 -4.62
CA GLY A 343 14.32 -40.43 -4.55
C GLY A 343 14.96 -39.59 -3.43
N PRO A 344 16.25 -39.24 -3.51
CA PRO A 344 16.97 -38.57 -2.41
C PRO A 344 16.56 -37.10 -2.22
N GLY A 345 16.95 -36.50 -1.10
CA GLY A 345 16.69 -35.09 -0.77
C GLY A 345 15.32 -34.84 -0.12
N GLY A 346 14.74 -35.85 0.52
CA GLY A 346 13.42 -35.79 1.15
C GLY A 346 13.43 -35.38 2.62
N ILE A 347 12.33 -34.77 3.09
CA ILE A 347 12.03 -34.62 4.52
C ILE A 347 10.63 -35.17 4.80
N VAL A 348 10.50 -36.06 5.77
CA VAL A 348 9.23 -36.63 6.22
C VAL A 348 8.81 -35.99 7.53
N TYR A 349 7.63 -35.40 7.57
CA TYR A 349 7.02 -34.81 8.75
C TYR A 349 5.91 -35.71 9.30
N VAL A 350 6.02 -36.11 10.57
CA VAL A 350 5.08 -36.99 11.29
C VAL A 350 4.47 -36.29 12.51
N GLN A 351 3.27 -36.71 12.93
CA GLN A 351 2.55 -36.09 14.05
C GLN A 351 3.20 -36.39 15.42
N ASP A 352 3.71 -37.60 15.59
CA ASP A 352 4.36 -38.07 16.81
C ASP A 352 5.63 -38.86 16.51
N ARG A 353 6.37 -39.22 17.56
CA ARG A 353 7.66 -39.92 17.42
C ARG A 353 7.50 -41.39 17.10
N GLU A 354 6.41 -42.01 17.54
CA GLU A 354 6.19 -43.44 17.39
C GLU A 354 5.99 -43.76 15.92
N LEU A 355 5.06 -43.07 15.26
CA LEU A 355 4.84 -43.19 13.81
C LEU A 355 6.13 -42.95 13.00
N GLY A 356 6.91 -41.94 13.39
CA GLY A 356 8.18 -41.64 12.71
C GLY A 356 9.25 -42.71 12.90
N MET A 357 9.28 -43.42 14.03
CA MET A 357 10.18 -44.56 14.23
C MET A 357 9.70 -45.77 13.41
N THR A 358 8.40 -46.03 13.33
CA THR A 358 7.86 -47.11 12.50
C THR A 358 8.17 -46.91 11.01
N ILE A 359 8.01 -45.69 10.49
CA ILE A 359 8.40 -45.35 9.11
C ILE A 359 9.91 -45.51 8.91
N LEU A 360 10.72 -45.11 9.88
CA LEU A 360 12.18 -45.25 9.82
C LEU A 360 12.60 -46.72 9.71
N GLU A 361 12.04 -47.60 10.55
CA GLU A 361 12.35 -49.03 10.57
C GLU A 361 11.93 -49.71 9.26
N ARG A 362 10.70 -49.45 8.79
CA ARG A 362 10.19 -50.01 7.54
C ARG A 362 10.99 -49.54 6.32
N ALA A 363 11.31 -48.25 6.24
CA ALA A 363 12.14 -47.71 5.15
C ALA A 363 13.54 -48.33 5.12
N LYS A 364 14.17 -48.55 6.29
CA LYS A 364 15.47 -49.24 6.38
C LYS A 364 15.37 -50.71 5.94
N ALA A 365 14.29 -51.41 6.31
CA ALA A 365 14.04 -52.78 5.87
C ALA A 365 13.91 -52.89 4.35
N GLU A 366 13.36 -51.85 3.70
CA GLU A 366 13.22 -51.73 2.25
C GLU A 366 14.48 -51.15 1.55
N GLY A 367 15.61 -51.08 2.26
CA GLY A 367 16.92 -50.67 1.71
C GLY A 367 17.12 -49.17 1.53
N LEU A 368 16.23 -48.32 2.06
CA LEU A 368 16.40 -46.86 2.00
C LEU A 368 17.29 -46.36 3.14
N ALA A 369 18.30 -45.58 2.79
CA ALA A 369 19.13 -44.88 3.77
C ALA A 369 18.38 -43.67 4.35
N VAL A 370 17.67 -43.86 5.45
CA VAL A 370 16.91 -42.80 6.15
C VAL A 370 17.32 -42.68 7.61
N GLU A 371 17.18 -41.49 8.19
CA GLU A 371 17.47 -41.27 9.61
C GLU A 371 16.57 -40.22 10.26
N HIS A 372 16.33 -40.33 11.57
CA HIS A 372 15.48 -39.39 12.29
C HIS A 372 16.26 -38.16 12.78
N PHE A 373 15.57 -37.02 12.84
CA PHE A 373 16.12 -35.74 13.33
C PHE A 373 15.25 -35.11 14.44
N PHE A 374 14.62 -35.95 15.27
CA PHE A 374 13.90 -35.49 16.47
C PHE A 374 14.79 -34.71 17.45
N ARG A 375 16.08 -35.07 17.50
CA ARG A 375 17.13 -34.32 18.19
C ARG A 375 18.22 -33.96 17.16
N PRO A 376 18.67 -32.69 17.11
CA PRO A 376 19.70 -32.29 16.15
C PRO A 376 21.01 -33.04 16.37
N ARG A 377 21.52 -33.70 15.31
CA ARG A 377 22.81 -34.41 15.31
C ARG A 377 23.63 -33.96 14.11
N ARG A 378 24.85 -33.48 14.35
CA ARG A 378 25.71 -32.91 13.29
C ARG A 378 26.05 -33.93 12.21
N GLY A 379 26.49 -35.14 12.58
CA GLY A 379 26.86 -36.18 11.61
C GLY A 379 25.71 -36.60 10.69
N VAL A 380 24.48 -36.67 11.22
CA VAL A 380 23.29 -37.00 10.40
C VAL A 380 23.00 -35.91 9.36
N LEU A 381 23.18 -34.64 9.73
CA LEU A 381 22.98 -33.52 8.80
C LEU A 381 24.05 -33.51 7.70
N GLU A 382 25.31 -33.78 8.05
CA GLU A 382 26.43 -33.86 7.10
C GLU A 382 26.25 -35.02 6.11
N SER A 383 25.81 -36.20 6.57
CA SER A 383 25.49 -37.34 5.68
C SER A 383 24.31 -37.03 4.75
N PHE A 384 23.29 -36.32 5.23
CA PHE A 384 22.18 -35.88 4.38
C PHE A 384 22.64 -34.86 3.33
N GLU A 385 23.52 -33.91 3.70
CA GLU A 385 24.06 -32.91 2.77
C GLU A 385 24.91 -33.53 1.66
N LYS A 386 25.69 -34.58 1.98
CA LYS A 386 26.46 -35.35 1.00
C LYS A 386 25.62 -36.26 0.09
N GLY A 387 24.32 -36.41 0.38
CA GLY A 387 23.43 -37.32 -0.35
C GLY A 387 23.56 -38.78 0.04
N GLU A 388 24.21 -39.09 1.18
CA GLU A 388 24.32 -40.46 1.72
C GLU A 388 22.97 -40.94 2.32
N LEU A 389 22.11 -39.99 2.72
CA LEU A 389 20.76 -40.25 3.20
C LEU A 389 19.72 -39.79 2.17
N VAL A 390 18.75 -40.66 1.90
CA VAL A 390 17.60 -40.41 1.02
C VAL A 390 16.66 -39.37 1.64
N ALA A 391 16.32 -39.52 2.92
CA ALA A 391 15.41 -38.62 3.61
C ALA A 391 15.65 -38.52 5.13
N LEU A 392 15.21 -37.40 5.72
CA LEU A 392 15.18 -37.18 7.16
C LEU A 392 13.76 -37.22 7.72
N VAL A 393 13.55 -37.92 8.84
CA VAL A 393 12.25 -38.00 9.52
C VAL A 393 12.19 -37.06 10.73
N GLY A 394 11.13 -36.25 10.84
CA GLY A 394 10.97 -35.27 11.92
C GLY A 394 9.53 -34.99 12.31
N LEU A 395 9.35 -34.28 13.43
CA LEU A 395 8.01 -33.89 13.89
C LEU A 395 7.44 -32.74 13.05
N ALA A 396 6.17 -32.86 12.68
CA ALA A 396 5.31 -31.84 12.09
C ALA A 396 4.92 -30.80 13.14
N SER A 397 5.90 -30.09 13.68
CA SER A 397 5.69 -29.03 14.65
C SER A 397 6.54 -27.83 14.32
N SER A 398 5.97 -26.63 14.44
CA SER A 398 6.73 -25.40 14.29
C SER A 398 7.93 -25.36 15.22
N ARG A 399 7.94 -26.06 16.38
CA ARG A 399 9.10 -26.09 17.28
C ARG A 399 10.22 -27.05 16.83
N SER A 400 9.95 -27.93 15.86
CA SER A 400 10.88 -28.94 15.34
C SER A 400 12.08 -28.31 14.63
N ALA A 401 13.24 -28.96 14.76
CA ALA A 401 14.48 -28.52 14.11
C ALA A 401 14.43 -28.66 12.58
N LEU A 402 13.73 -29.66 12.04
CA LEU A 402 13.56 -29.80 10.58
C LEU A 402 12.63 -28.74 9.98
N VAL A 403 11.64 -28.27 10.75
CA VAL A 403 10.69 -27.23 10.29
C VAL A 403 11.32 -25.84 10.36
N ARG A 404 12.21 -25.58 11.33
CA ARG A 404 12.78 -24.24 11.57
C ARG A 404 14.27 -24.07 11.32
N GLY A 405 15.07 -25.12 11.52
CA GLY A 405 16.51 -25.03 11.79
C GLY A 405 17.44 -25.57 10.70
N ILE A 406 16.91 -26.11 9.60
CA ILE A 406 17.70 -26.61 8.47
C ILE A 406 17.49 -25.70 7.25
N ASP A 407 18.62 -25.38 6.58
CA ASP A 407 18.68 -24.52 5.40
C ASP A 407 19.65 -25.09 4.36
N LEU A 408 19.23 -26.15 3.66
CA LEU A 408 20.01 -26.84 2.63
C LEU A 408 19.29 -26.77 1.26
N PRO A 409 19.18 -25.57 0.65
CA PRO A 409 18.40 -25.38 -0.58
C PRO A 409 18.96 -26.10 -1.81
N HIS A 410 20.21 -26.55 -1.78
CA HIS A 410 20.85 -27.34 -2.86
C HIS A 410 20.65 -28.85 -2.71
N VAL A 411 20.01 -29.30 -1.63
CA VAL A 411 19.79 -30.73 -1.29
C VAL A 411 18.31 -31.04 -1.16
N ILE A 412 17.55 -30.24 -0.41
CA ILE A 412 16.16 -30.53 -0.08
C ILE A 412 15.28 -30.34 -1.31
N ARG A 413 14.75 -31.42 -1.89
CA ARG A 413 13.92 -31.42 -3.11
C ARG A 413 12.44 -31.40 -2.79
N TYR A 414 12.02 -32.20 -1.81
CA TYR A 414 10.62 -32.40 -1.49
C TYR A 414 10.38 -32.62 0.01
N VAL A 415 9.14 -32.43 0.44
CA VAL A 415 8.67 -32.80 1.77
C VAL A 415 7.46 -33.72 1.66
N VAL A 416 7.32 -34.66 2.59
CA VAL A 416 6.14 -35.52 2.76
C VAL A 416 5.55 -35.27 4.14
N PHE A 417 4.32 -34.80 4.21
CA PHE A 417 3.56 -34.71 5.45
C PHE A 417 2.72 -35.98 5.62
N VAL A 418 3.04 -36.77 6.64
CA VAL A 418 2.27 -37.95 7.01
C VAL A 418 1.22 -37.52 8.03
N GLY A 419 0.02 -37.22 7.52
CA GLY A 419 -1.07 -36.60 8.25
C GLY A 419 -1.03 -35.07 8.24
N VAL A 420 -2.21 -34.46 8.32
CA VAL A 420 -2.41 -33.01 8.30
C VAL A 420 -1.88 -32.39 9.60
N PRO A 421 -0.96 -31.40 9.57
CA PRO A 421 -0.50 -30.71 10.77
C PRO A 421 -1.68 -30.07 11.52
N LYS A 422 -1.85 -30.37 12.81
CA LYS A 422 -3.02 -29.94 13.61
C LYS A 422 -2.71 -29.70 15.09
N PHE A 423 -3.49 -28.81 15.72
CA PHE A 423 -3.48 -28.56 17.17
C PHE A 423 -4.75 -29.11 17.83
N ARG A 424 -4.64 -29.49 19.11
CA ARG A 424 -5.77 -29.79 20.00
C ARG A 424 -5.79 -28.84 21.20
N PHE A 425 -6.95 -28.33 21.59
CA PHE A 425 -7.09 -27.47 22.78
C PHE A 425 -8.46 -27.62 23.47
N ARG A 426 -8.53 -27.23 24.75
CA ARG A 426 -9.77 -27.17 25.56
C ARG A 426 -10.26 -25.72 25.70
N VAL A 427 -11.58 -25.54 25.83
CA VAL A 427 -12.21 -24.21 25.91
C VAL A 427 -12.31 -23.74 27.38
N ARG A 428 -11.17 -23.36 27.96
CA ARG A 428 -11.08 -22.81 29.34
C ARG A 428 -10.10 -21.62 29.40
N LEU A 429 -10.16 -20.83 30.49
CA LEU A 429 -9.32 -19.63 30.67
C LEU A 429 -7.84 -19.98 30.87
N GLU A 430 -7.55 -21.07 31.58
CA GLU A 430 -6.19 -21.49 31.95
C GLU A 430 -5.39 -21.98 30.72
N GLU A 431 -6.10 -22.54 29.74
CA GLU A 431 -5.54 -23.01 28.46
C GLU A 431 -5.78 -22.04 27.31
N PHE A 432 -6.16 -20.80 27.62
CA PHE A 432 -6.50 -19.83 26.60
C PHE A 432 -5.33 -19.55 25.66
N SER A 433 -5.60 -19.70 24.37
CA SER A 433 -4.63 -19.49 23.30
C SER A 433 -5.27 -18.62 22.22
N ILE A 434 -4.77 -17.37 22.09
CA ILE A 434 -5.25 -16.43 21.08
C ILE A 434 -5.29 -17.07 19.68
N PRO A 435 -4.22 -17.74 19.18
CA PRO A 435 -4.26 -18.39 17.87
C PRO A 435 -5.35 -19.46 17.75
N ALA A 436 -5.53 -20.31 18.77
CA ALA A 436 -6.49 -21.41 18.73
C ALA A 436 -7.95 -20.90 18.66
N TYR A 437 -8.28 -19.91 19.50
CA TYR A 437 -9.59 -19.29 19.52
C TYR A 437 -9.88 -18.51 18.23
N LEU A 438 -8.87 -17.81 17.68
CA LEU A 438 -9.02 -17.15 16.39
C LEU A 438 -9.35 -18.17 15.29
N THR A 439 -8.61 -19.26 15.19
CA THR A 439 -8.87 -20.31 14.20
C THR A 439 -10.25 -20.92 14.38
N PHE A 440 -10.66 -21.23 15.60
CA PHE A 440 -12.02 -21.74 15.86
C PHE A 440 -13.08 -20.75 15.39
N LEU A 441 -13.00 -19.48 15.83
CA LEU A 441 -13.99 -18.46 15.50
C LEU A 441 -14.08 -18.18 13.98
N TYR A 442 -12.96 -18.27 13.24
CA TYR A 442 -12.99 -18.13 11.77
C TYR A 442 -13.78 -19.22 11.07
N ASN A 443 -13.63 -20.46 11.51
CA ASN A 443 -14.24 -21.60 10.86
C ASN A 443 -15.74 -21.70 11.20
N VAL A 444 -16.13 -21.47 12.45
CA VAL A 444 -17.55 -21.53 12.84
C VAL A 444 -18.38 -20.38 12.24
N ARG A 445 -17.74 -19.27 11.85
CA ARG A 445 -18.42 -18.06 11.38
C ARG A 445 -19.48 -18.31 10.30
N ALA A 446 -19.20 -19.24 9.38
CA ALA A 446 -20.08 -19.54 8.25
C ALA A 446 -21.42 -20.15 8.68
N VAL A 447 -21.44 -20.90 9.79
CA VAL A 447 -22.63 -21.61 10.28
C VAL A 447 -23.40 -20.85 11.36
N LEU A 448 -22.88 -19.70 11.79
CA LEU A 448 -23.56 -18.84 12.75
C LEU A 448 -24.63 -17.98 12.07
N ALA A 449 -25.75 -17.80 12.77
CA ALA A 449 -26.76 -16.78 12.49
C ALA A 449 -26.14 -15.38 12.54
N SER A 450 -26.79 -14.38 11.92
CA SER A 450 -26.21 -13.04 11.69
C SER A 450 -25.77 -12.31 12.97
N ASP A 451 -26.52 -12.43 14.05
CA ASP A 451 -26.24 -11.86 15.36
C ASP A 451 -25.03 -12.53 16.04
N LEU A 452 -24.99 -13.87 16.06
CA LEU A 452 -23.88 -14.65 16.61
C LEU A 452 -22.61 -14.47 15.78
N ARG A 453 -22.75 -14.40 14.45
CA ARG A 453 -21.65 -14.13 13.51
C ARG A 453 -21.02 -12.78 13.79
N TYR A 454 -21.83 -11.75 13.99
CA TYR A 454 -21.35 -10.41 14.35
C TYR A 454 -20.56 -10.42 15.68
N LYS A 455 -21.05 -11.15 16.69
CA LYS A 455 -20.34 -11.32 17.96
C LYS A 455 -19.01 -12.05 17.77
N ALA A 456 -18.97 -13.10 16.94
CA ALA A 456 -17.74 -13.80 16.58
C ALA A 456 -16.73 -12.87 15.89
N ASP A 457 -17.14 -12.10 14.87
CA ASP A 457 -16.28 -11.15 14.15
C ASP A 457 -15.70 -10.06 15.06
N ARG A 458 -16.51 -9.57 16.01
CA ARG A 458 -16.07 -8.59 17.01
C ARG A 458 -14.98 -9.19 17.91
N LEU A 459 -15.20 -10.38 18.46
CA LEU A 459 -14.25 -11.07 19.34
C LEU A 459 -12.95 -11.39 18.62
N ILE A 460 -13.06 -11.91 17.40
CA ILE A 460 -11.94 -12.12 16.48
C ILE A 460 -11.08 -10.84 16.37
N GLY A 461 -11.71 -9.69 16.10
CA GLY A 461 -10.99 -8.42 15.93
C GLY A 461 -10.36 -7.89 17.21
N GLN A 462 -10.97 -8.16 18.36
CA GLN A 462 -10.37 -7.84 19.67
C GLN A 462 -9.18 -8.76 19.97
N LEU A 463 -9.33 -10.08 19.77
CA LEU A 463 -8.28 -11.07 19.99
C LEU A 463 -7.08 -10.85 19.07
N LYS A 464 -7.28 -10.47 17.80
CA LYS A 464 -6.19 -10.11 16.91
C LYS A 464 -5.42 -8.86 17.36
N ARG A 465 -6.11 -7.86 17.90
CA ARG A 465 -5.46 -6.67 18.48
C ARG A 465 -4.63 -7.00 19.72
N LEU A 466 -5.05 -8.02 20.48
CA LEU A 466 -4.31 -8.54 21.64
C LEU A 466 -3.15 -9.49 21.24
N ALA A 467 -3.20 -10.12 20.06
CA ALA A 467 -2.22 -11.12 19.64
C ALA A 467 -0.74 -10.65 19.69
N PRO A 468 -0.38 -9.40 19.34
CA PRO A 468 0.99 -8.90 19.51
C PRO A 468 1.45 -8.84 20.98
N TYR A 469 0.50 -8.82 21.92
CA TYR A 469 0.71 -8.65 23.35
C TYR A 469 0.43 -9.94 24.15
N ALA A 470 0.48 -11.10 23.50
CA ALA A 470 0.11 -12.39 24.12
C ALA A 470 0.75 -12.63 25.51
N LEU A 471 2.02 -12.24 25.71
CA LEU A 471 2.69 -12.33 27.02
C LEU A 471 2.04 -11.42 28.07
N SER A 472 1.77 -10.15 27.73
CA SER A 472 1.07 -9.23 28.63
C SER A 472 -0.37 -9.65 28.89
N VAL A 473 -1.03 -10.31 27.94
CA VAL A 473 -2.35 -10.90 28.14
C VAL A 473 -2.27 -12.04 29.15
N GLN A 474 -1.26 -12.93 29.04
CA GLN A 474 -1.05 -13.99 30.02
C GLN A 474 -0.71 -13.44 31.41
N GLU A 475 0.12 -12.40 31.51
CA GLU A 475 0.38 -11.69 32.76
C GLU A 475 -0.89 -11.09 33.34
N ALA A 476 -1.74 -10.44 32.52
CA ALA A 476 -3.00 -9.87 32.96
C ALA A 476 -4.00 -10.95 33.46
N LEU A 477 -4.06 -12.09 32.77
CA LEU A 477 -4.87 -13.25 33.20
C LEU A 477 -4.35 -13.83 34.53
N LYS A 478 -3.03 -13.90 34.71
CA LYS A 478 -2.42 -14.34 35.97
C LYS A 478 -2.76 -13.38 37.12
N LYS A 479 -2.60 -12.06 36.91
CA LYS A 479 -2.98 -11.02 37.88
C LYS A 479 -4.47 -11.10 38.25
N ALA A 480 -5.34 -11.32 37.26
CA ALA A 480 -6.77 -11.52 37.49
C ALA A 480 -7.04 -12.76 38.37
N ALA A 481 -6.34 -13.87 38.12
CA ALA A 481 -6.47 -15.09 38.91
C ALA A 481 -5.97 -14.91 40.36
N GLU A 482 -4.99 -14.03 40.56
CA GLU A 482 -4.44 -13.65 41.88
C GLU A 482 -5.29 -12.57 42.61
N GLY A 483 -6.39 -12.11 42.02
CA GLY A 483 -7.30 -11.13 42.62
C GLY A 483 -6.81 -9.68 42.60
N ALA A 484 -5.81 -9.36 41.77
CA ALA A 484 -5.29 -8.00 41.66
C ALA A 484 -6.25 -7.05 40.92
N GLU A 485 -6.28 -5.78 41.33
CA GLU A 485 -7.07 -4.74 40.64
C GLU A 485 -6.48 -4.44 39.25
N LEU A 486 -7.32 -4.50 38.21
CA LEU A 486 -6.90 -4.32 36.82
C LEU A 486 -7.40 -3.00 36.25
N ASN A 487 -6.50 -2.27 35.59
CA ASN A 487 -6.78 -0.98 34.95
C ASN A 487 -6.29 -0.92 33.50
N GLY A 488 -6.94 -0.08 32.68
CA GLY A 488 -6.55 0.19 31.29
C GLY A 488 -6.47 -1.08 30.42
N PHE A 489 -5.29 -1.32 29.84
CA PHE A 489 -5.04 -2.46 28.95
C PHE A 489 -5.27 -3.82 29.62
N ASP A 490 -4.80 -4.02 30.86
CA ASP A 490 -4.87 -5.31 31.54
C ASP A 490 -6.35 -5.71 31.77
N LYS A 491 -7.19 -4.75 32.18
CA LYS A 491 -8.64 -4.94 32.32
C LYS A 491 -9.30 -5.29 30.98
N HIS A 492 -9.04 -4.50 29.95
CA HIS A 492 -9.60 -4.74 28.62
C HIS A 492 -9.20 -6.11 28.06
N ALA A 493 -7.94 -6.51 28.23
CA ALA A 493 -7.43 -7.80 27.77
C ALA A 493 -8.17 -8.97 28.44
N VAL A 494 -8.33 -8.93 29.76
CA VAL A 494 -9.02 -9.98 30.51
C VAL A 494 -10.51 -10.05 30.15
N GLU A 495 -11.19 -8.91 30.01
CA GLU A 495 -12.60 -8.84 29.59
C GLU A 495 -12.83 -9.47 28.20
N VAL A 496 -11.95 -9.16 27.24
CA VAL A 496 -12.02 -9.75 25.89
C VAL A 496 -11.81 -11.25 25.93
N VAL A 497 -10.81 -11.73 26.69
CA VAL A 497 -10.52 -13.16 26.81
C VAL A 497 -11.68 -13.89 27.47
N LYS A 498 -12.22 -13.39 28.59
CA LYS A 498 -13.41 -13.96 29.24
C LYS A 498 -14.59 -14.04 28.27
N SER A 499 -14.89 -12.95 27.58
CA SER A 499 -15.98 -12.92 26.60
C SER A 499 -15.78 -13.91 25.45
N ALA A 500 -14.54 -14.17 25.03
CA ALA A 500 -14.24 -15.17 24.01
C ALA A 500 -14.44 -16.60 24.52
N VAL A 501 -13.97 -16.93 25.73
CA VAL A 501 -14.16 -18.25 26.35
C VAL A 501 -15.65 -18.54 26.57
N GLU A 502 -16.38 -17.60 27.19
CA GLU A 502 -17.81 -17.70 27.41
C GLU A 502 -18.59 -17.88 26.11
N PHE A 503 -18.23 -17.12 25.07
CA PHE A 503 -18.90 -17.22 23.78
C PHE A 503 -18.67 -18.57 23.09
N VAL A 504 -17.43 -19.09 23.10
CA VAL A 504 -17.14 -20.40 22.51
C VAL A 504 -17.85 -21.52 23.29
N ASN A 505 -17.86 -21.47 24.62
CA ASN A 505 -18.62 -22.43 25.43
C ASN A 505 -20.12 -22.37 25.11
N PHE A 506 -20.71 -21.18 25.04
CA PHE A 506 -22.10 -20.98 24.63
C PHE A 506 -22.42 -21.59 23.25
N LEU A 507 -21.51 -21.48 22.28
CA LEU A 507 -21.69 -22.09 20.95
C LEU A 507 -21.64 -23.62 21.02
N LEU A 508 -20.71 -24.17 21.82
CA LEU A 508 -20.51 -25.61 21.94
C LEU A 508 -21.61 -26.29 22.78
N GLU A 509 -22.23 -25.60 23.74
CA GLU A 509 -23.32 -26.14 24.55
C GLU A 509 -24.62 -26.36 23.77
N ARG A 510 -24.88 -25.55 22.73
CA ARG A 510 -26.07 -25.67 21.88
C ARG A 510 -25.93 -26.81 20.87
N GLU A 511 -26.79 -27.81 20.99
CA GLU A 511 -26.74 -29.01 20.15
C GLU A 511 -26.86 -28.72 18.65
N GLU A 512 -27.77 -27.81 18.25
CA GLU A 512 -27.95 -27.40 16.85
C GLU A 512 -26.68 -26.80 16.25
N ILE A 513 -26.02 -25.89 17.00
CA ILE A 513 -24.79 -25.24 16.57
C ILE A 513 -23.65 -26.25 16.55
N ARG A 514 -23.54 -27.12 17.57
CA ARG A 514 -22.53 -28.17 17.62
C ARG A 514 -22.63 -29.10 16.41
N LYS A 515 -23.84 -29.58 16.08
CA LYS A 515 -24.10 -30.39 14.89
C LYS A 515 -23.80 -29.62 13.60
N ALA A 516 -24.14 -28.34 13.52
CA ALA A 516 -23.81 -27.50 12.37
C ALA A 516 -22.29 -27.32 12.21
N ILE A 517 -21.55 -27.15 13.30
CA ILE A 517 -20.09 -27.08 13.30
C ILE A 517 -19.52 -28.42 12.80
N GLU A 518 -19.97 -29.54 13.34
CA GLU A 518 -19.47 -30.85 12.92
C GLU A 518 -19.81 -31.20 11.47
N THR A 519 -20.95 -30.77 10.95
CA THR A 519 -21.40 -31.14 9.59
C THR A 519 -20.94 -30.15 8.51
N SER A 520 -20.99 -28.86 8.81
CA SER A 520 -20.91 -27.77 7.83
C SER A 520 -19.68 -26.88 7.98
N THR A 521 -18.79 -27.18 8.93
CA THR A 521 -17.48 -26.54 9.05
C THR A 521 -16.36 -27.56 8.96
N GLU A 522 -15.16 -27.05 8.76
CA GLU A 522 -13.94 -27.82 8.66
C GLU A 522 -13.27 -28.04 10.05
N ILE A 523 -14.00 -27.77 11.14
CA ILE A 523 -13.57 -28.06 12.53
C ILE A 523 -13.92 -29.50 12.89
N ARG A 524 -12.96 -30.22 13.49
CA ARG A 524 -13.21 -31.53 14.09
C ARG A 524 -13.31 -31.40 15.61
N LEU A 525 -14.43 -31.89 16.15
CA LEU A 525 -14.64 -32.07 17.58
C LEU A 525 -14.28 -33.52 17.96
N THR A 526 -13.57 -33.72 19.07
CA THR A 526 -13.22 -35.05 19.56
C THR A 526 -13.36 -35.12 21.08
N TYR A 527 -13.74 -36.28 21.59
CA TYR A 527 -13.86 -36.53 23.02
C TYR A 527 -12.72 -37.43 23.48
N VAL A 528 -11.98 -37.02 24.52
CA VAL A 528 -10.92 -37.82 25.13
C VAL A 528 -11.17 -37.83 26.64
N GLY A 529 -11.47 -39.01 27.20
CA GLY A 529 -11.80 -39.14 28.62
C GLY A 529 -13.05 -38.36 29.06
N GLY A 530 -14.04 -38.20 28.17
CA GLY A 530 -15.27 -37.45 28.44
C GLY A 530 -15.17 -35.93 28.25
N GLU A 531 -13.96 -35.38 28.05
CA GLU A 531 -13.77 -33.95 27.78
C GLU A 531 -13.73 -33.65 26.27
N LEU A 532 -14.36 -32.54 25.87
CA LEU A 532 -14.42 -32.05 24.48
C LEU A 532 -13.14 -31.30 24.09
N TYR A 533 -12.50 -31.74 23.02
CA TYR A 533 -11.36 -31.10 22.37
C TYR A 533 -11.73 -30.59 20.98
N VAL A 534 -11.16 -29.44 20.63
CA VAL A 534 -11.26 -28.85 19.29
C VAL A 534 -9.95 -29.10 18.54
N LEU A 535 -10.05 -29.68 17.34
CA LEU A 535 -8.95 -29.86 16.40
C LEU A 535 -8.97 -28.78 15.33
N VAL A 536 -7.81 -28.13 15.12
CA VAL A 536 -7.63 -27.06 14.13
C VAL A 536 -6.32 -27.23 13.35
N PRO A 537 -6.26 -26.84 12.06
CA PRO A 537 -5.05 -27.00 11.26
C PRO A 537 -3.90 -26.10 11.75
N ASP A 538 -2.67 -26.63 11.72
CA ASP A 538 -1.44 -25.86 11.96
C ASP A 538 -0.84 -25.39 10.63
N VAL A 539 -1.47 -24.36 10.05
CA VAL A 539 -1.06 -23.73 8.79
C VAL A 539 0.38 -23.21 8.85
N THR A 540 0.82 -22.76 10.03
CA THR A 540 2.18 -22.21 10.21
C THR A 540 3.24 -23.29 10.03
N THR A 541 3.01 -24.47 10.61
CA THR A 541 3.90 -25.62 10.44
C THR A 541 3.95 -26.07 9.00
N TYR A 542 2.80 -26.15 8.32
CA TYR A 542 2.76 -26.54 6.92
C TYR A 542 3.54 -25.58 6.02
N ILE A 543 3.31 -24.26 6.13
CA ILE A 543 4.04 -23.24 5.34
C ILE A 543 5.55 -23.31 5.63
N GLN A 544 5.94 -23.44 6.90
CA GLN A 544 7.36 -23.47 7.27
C GLN A 544 8.08 -24.73 6.81
N GLY A 545 7.39 -25.88 6.85
CA GLY A 545 7.91 -27.17 6.41
C GLY A 545 7.99 -27.25 4.88
N SER A 546 6.88 -26.97 4.17
CA SER A 546 6.86 -26.91 2.70
C SER A 546 7.83 -25.87 2.14
N GLY A 547 7.95 -24.69 2.78
CA GLY A 547 8.93 -23.67 2.40
C GLY A 547 10.40 -24.09 2.56
N ARG A 548 10.73 -25.27 3.11
CA ARG A 548 12.10 -25.80 3.10
C ARG A 548 12.52 -26.26 1.70
N THR A 549 11.57 -26.60 0.84
CA THR A 549 11.80 -27.10 -0.52
C THR A 549 11.84 -25.97 -1.55
N SER A 550 11.49 -24.75 -1.19
CA SER A 550 11.55 -23.60 -2.08
C SER A 550 12.24 -22.45 -1.37
N ARG A 551 13.41 -22.07 -1.87
CA ARG A 551 14.20 -20.98 -1.32
C ARG A 551 14.55 -19.99 -2.40
N LEU A 552 14.55 -18.74 -1.98
CA LEU A 552 15.04 -17.68 -2.81
C LEU A 552 16.55 -17.87 -2.97
N TYR A 553 17.02 -17.86 -4.20
CA TYR A 553 18.42 -17.89 -4.61
C TYR A 553 18.65 -16.79 -5.65
N VAL A 554 19.89 -16.62 -6.12
CA VAL A 554 20.23 -15.54 -7.05
C VAL A 554 19.42 -15.62 -8.35
N GLY A 555 19.02 -16.82 -8.80
CA GLY A 555 18.18 -17.02 -9.99
C GLY A 555 16.67 -16.85 -9.78
N GLY A 556 16.22 -16.35 -8.62
CA GLY A 556 14.80 -16.25 -8.27
C GLY A 556 14.40 -17.27 -7.21
N LEU A 557 13.15 -17.75 -7.27
CA LEU A 557 12.60 -18.66 -6.28
C LEU A 557 12.66 -20.12 -6.77
N SER A 558 13.39 -20.97 -6.06
CA SER A 558 13.58 -22.36 -6.48
C SER A 558 12.28 -23.14 -6.45
N LYS A 559 12.05 -23.99 -7.45
CA LYS A 559 10.93 -24.93 -7.42
C LYS A 559 11.14 -25.96 -6.32
N GLY A 560 10.04 -26.33 -5.67
CA GLY A 560 9.99 -27.37 -4.64
C GLY A 560 8.70 -28.19 -4.74
N LEU A 561 8.67 -29.31 -4.03
CA LEU A 561 7.52 -30.21 -3.98
C LEU A 561 7.07 -30.45 -2.53
N SER A 562 5.77 -30.43 -2.29
CA SER A 562 5.18 -30.83 -1.01
C SER A 562 4.09 -31.87 -1.27
N VAL A 563 4.20 -33.05 -0.68
CA VAL A 563 3.16 -34.09 -0.75
C VAL A 563 2.53 -34.27 0.62
N MET A 564 1.20 -34.33 0.69
CA MET A 564 0.45 -34.56 1.92
C MET A 564 -0.36 -35.85 1.84
N ILE A 565 -0.11 -36.75 2.80
CA ILE A 565 -0.98 -37.90 3.04
C ILE A 565 -2.08 -37.45 4.00
N VAL A 566 -3.31 -37.41 3.51
CA VAL A 566 -4.46 -36.85 4.21
C VAL A 566 -5.08 -37.91 5.13
N ASP A 567 -4.82 -37.79 6.43
CA ASP A 567 -5.39 -38.64 7.49
C ASP A 567 -6.78 -38.14 7.96
N ASP A 568 -7.04 -36.84 7.82
CA ASP A 568 -8.31 -36.20 8.19
C ASP A 568 -8.76 -35.23 7.09
N ALA A 569 -9.77 -35.65 6.32
CA ALA A 569 -10.30 -34.87 5.21
C ALA A 569 -10.87 -33.52 5.64
N LYS A 570 -11.49 -33.40 6.83
CA LYS A 570 -12.08 -32.14 7.30
C LYS A 570 -10.98 -31.14 7.64
N VAL A 571 -9.98 -31.57 8.41
CA VAL A 571 -8.86 -30.69 8.79
C VAL A 571 -8.02 -30.30 7.57
N PHE A 572 -7.92 -31.17 6.56
CA PHE A 572 -7.27 -30.85 5.29
C PHE A 572 -8.00 -29.75 4.50
N GLN A 573 -9.32 -29.82 4.38
CA GLN A 573 -10.08 -28.75 3.71
C GLN A 573 -9.96 -27.41 4.45
N ALA A 574 -9.95 -27.43 5.80
CA ALA A 574 -9.66 -26.23 6.60
C ALA A 574 -8.29 -25.61 6.24
N LEU A 575 -7.26 -26.45 6.13
CA LEU A 575 -5.91 -26.04 5.76
C LEU A 575 -5.88 -25.43 4.35
N ARG A 576 -6.51 -26.06 3.35
CA ARG A 576 -6.60 -25.54 1.97
C ARG A 576 -7.23 -24.15 1.92
N ARG A 577 -8.36 -23.98 2.60
CA ARG A 577 -9.10 -22.71 2.66
C ARG A 577 -8.28 -21.62 3.33
N GLU A 578 -7.64 -21.90 4.46
CA GLU A 578 -6.77 -20.93 5.14
C GLU A 578 -5.56 -20.53 4.29
N LEU A 579 -5.00 -21.44 3.49
CA LEU A 579 -3.90 -21.15 2.59
C LEU A 579 -4.35 -20.26 1.43
N LYS A 580 -5.48 -20.57 0.79
CA LYS A 580 -6.05 -19.74 -0.30
C LYS A 580 -6.36 -18.32 0.13
N LEU A 581 -6.79 -18.11 1.38
CA LEU A 581 -7.02 -16.79 1.95
C LEU A 581 -5.74 -15.98 2.22
N ARG A 582 -4.58 -16.65 2.32
CA ARG A 582 -3.29 -16.02 2.62
C ARG A 582 -2.40 -15.88 1.38
N PHE A 583 -2.56 -16.78 0.42
CA PHE A 583 -1.79 -16.84 -0.83
C PHE A 583 -2.74 -17.17 -1.98
N ASP A 584 -2.97 -16.19 -2.86
CA ASP A 584 -3.89 -16.33 -4.01
C ASP A 584 -3.50 -17.48 -4.96
N GLU A 585 -2.25 -17.96 -4.92
CA GLU A 585 -1.67 -19.00 -5.80
C GLU A 585 -1.52 -20.39 -5.13
N ALA A 586 -1.80 -20.53 -3.83
CA ALA A 586 -1.59 -21.80 -3.13
C ALA A 586 -2.78 -22.75 -3.33
N GLU A 587 -2.70 -23.62 -4.34
CA GLU A 587 -3.70 -24.63 -4.64
C GLU A 587 -3.12 -26.05 -4.53
N PHE A 588 -3.86 -26.92 -3.84
CA PHE A 588 -3.53 -28.35 -3.78
C PHE A 588 -4.16 -29.07 -4.96
N ALA A 589 -3.32 -29.74 -5.75
CA ALA A 589 -3.73 -30.67 -6.78
C ALA A 589 -3.62 -32.12 -6.28
N HIS A 590 -4.44 -33.02 -6.80
CA HIS A 590 -4.31 -34.44 -6.46
C HIS A 590 -3.06 -35.01 -7.16
N ILE A 591 -2.29 -35.88 -6.50
CA ILE A 591 -1.00 -36.38 -7.03
C ILE A 591 -1.13 -37.09 -8.39
N LYS A 592 -2.32 -37.63 -8.71
CA LYS A 592 -2.61 -38.29 -10.00
C LYS A 592 -2.90 -37.32 -11.16
N GLU A 593 -3.17 -36.06 -10.88
CA GLU A 593 -3.52 -35.05 -11.90
C GLU A 593 -2.30 -34.29 -12.43
N VAL A 594 -1.12 -34.54 -11.84
CA VAL A 594 0.11 -33.79 -12.11
C VAL A 594 1.20 -34.72 -12.61
N ASP A 595 1.92 -34.28 -13.65
CA ASP A 595 3.13 -34.93 -14.13
C ASP A 595 4.29 -34.73 -13.13
N LEU A 596 4.46 -35.72 -12.24
CA LEU A 596 5.44 -35.69 -11.17
C LEU A 596 6.89 -35.67 -11.71
N ASP A 597 7.15 -36.35 -12.82
CA ASP A 597 8.50 -36.46 -13.39
C ASP A 597 8.97 -35.11 -13.93
N LYS A 598 8.08 -34.40 -14.65
CA LYS A 598 8.36 -33.02 -15.09
C LYS A 598 8.63 -32.08 -13.92
N VAL A 599 7.85 -32.18 -12.84
CA VAL A 599 8.06 -31.36 -11.63
C VAL A 599 9.43 -31.66 -11.00
N LEU A 600 9.80 -32.93 -10.85
CA LEU A 600 11.09 -33.32 -10.28
C LEU A 600 12.27 -32.87 -11.16
N GLN A 601 12.15 -32.96 -12.50
CA GLN A 601 13.17 -32.46 -13.42
C GLN A 601 13.45 -30.96 -13.25
N GLU A 602 12.41 -30.15 -13.08
CA GLU A 602 12.54 -28.72 -12.81
C GLU A 602 13.17 -28.45 -11.43
N VAL A 603 12.75 -29.19 -10.40
CA VAL A 603 13.34 -29.11 -9.05
C VAL A 603 14.84 -29.44 -9.11
N ASP A 604 15.23 -30.51 -9.82
CA ASP A 604 16.62 -30.96 -9.94
C ASP A 604 17.49 -29.98 -10.73
N ARG A 605 16.93 -29.38 -11.78
CA ARG A 605 17.59 -28.28 -12.50
C ARG A 605 17.92 -27.13 -11.54
N ASP A 606 16.97 -26.71 -10.72
CA ASP A 606 17.19 -25.64 -9.75
C ASP A 606 18.22 -26.02 -8.68
N ARG A 607 18.20 -27.26 -8.15
CA ARG A 607 19.21 -27.72 -7.18
C ARG A 607 20.63 -27.71 -7.75
N ARG A 608 20.82 -28.12 -9.00
CA ARG A 608 22.11 -28.03 -9.70
C ARG A 608 22.58 -26.57 -9.81
N ILE A 609 21.71 -25.68 -10.27
CA ILE A 609 22.04 -24.25 -10.38
C ILE A 609 22.43 -23.65 -9.03
N ILE A 610 21.68 -23.94 -7.96
CA ILE A 610 21.99 -23.43 -6.61
C ILE A 610 23.34 -23.97 -6.13
N ARG A 611 23.62 -25.26 -6.36
CA ARG A 611 24.90 -25.88 -6.00
C ARG A 611 26.07 -25.22 -6.73
N ASP A 612 25.96 -25.05 -8.04
CA ASP A 612 27.01 -24.42 -8.85
C ASP A 612 27.29 -22.98 -8.42
N ILE A 613 26.25 -22.22 -8.01
CA ILE A 613 26.39 -20.87 -7.44
C ILE A 613 27.07 -20.91 -6.08
N MET A 614 26.64 -21.81 -5.18
CA MET A 614 27.20 -21.94 -3.83
C MET A 614 28.69 -22.32 -3.87
N GLU A 615 29.08 -23.13 -4.84
CA GLU A 615 30.46 -23.56 -5.06
C GLU A 615 31.29 -22.56 -5.90
N GLY A 616 30.68 -21.48 -6.38
CA GLY A 616 31.35 -20.43 -7.14
C GLY A 616 31.73 -20.82 -8.57
N ARG A 617 31.11 -21.85 -9.15
CA ARG A 617 31.34 -22.30 -10.54
C ARG A 617 30.65 -21.41 -11.58
N VAL A 618 29.73 -20.53 -11.15
CA VAL A 618 28.95 -19.62 -12.02
C VAL A 618 29.36 -18.17 -11.75
N ALA A 619 29.87 -17.49 -12.78
CA ALA A 619 30.18 -16.06 -12.75
C ALA A 619 28.98 -15.22 -13.23
N PRO A 620 28.72 -14.03 -12.63
CA PRO A 620 27.68 -13.11 -13.08
C PRO A 620 27.79 -12.71 -14.55
N GLU A 621 29.01 -12.54 -15.07
CA GLU A 621 29.23 -12.05 -16.44
C GLU A 621 28.81 -13.07 -17.53
N ARG A 622 28.57 -14.33 -17.17
CA ARG A 622 28.19 -15.40 -18.11
C ARG A 622 26.68 -15.60 -18.25
N ARG A 623 25.85 -14.77 -17.60
CA ARG A 623 24.38 -14.83 -17.72
C ARG A 623 23.84 -13.70 -18.57
N SER A 624 22.92 -14.05 -19.48
CA SER A 624 22.16 -13.11 -20.30
C SER A 624 21.10 -12.32 -19.53
N VAL A 625 20.80 -12.69 -18.28
CA VAL A 625 19.79 -12.05 -17.43
C VAL A 625 20.42 -11.54 -16.15
N GLU A 626 20.28 -10.23 -15.91
CA GLU A 626 20.72 -9.57 -14.69
C GLU A 626 19.83 -9.98 -13.51
N LEU A 627 20.43 -10.50 -12.46
CA LEU A 627 19.72 -11.10 -11.32
C LEU A 627 19.62 -10.13 -10.15
N MET A 628 18.45 -10.09 -9.50
CA MET A 628 18.18 -9.22 -8.33
C MET A 628 18.31 -7.73 -8.65
N LYS A 629 17.61 -7.26 -9.69
CA LYS A 629 17.56 -5.84 -10.05
C LYS A 629 17.03 -5.03 -8.87
N THR A 630 17.62 -3.87 -8.62
CA THR A 630 17.17 -2.99 -7.54
C THR A 630 16.28 -1.89 -8.10
N VAL A 631 15.07 -1.76 -7.55
CA VAL A 631 14.02 -0.90 -8.09
C VAL A 631 13.47 0.00 -6.99
N LEU A 632 13.40 1.30 -7.26
CA LEU A 632 12.65 2.26 -6.45
C LEU A 632 11.32 2.58 -7.13
N MET A 633 10.22 2.18 -6.52
CA MET A 633 8.88 2.57 -6.91
C MET A 633 8.42 3.79 -6.10
N VAL A 634 8.11 4.89 -6.78
CA VAL A 634 7.56 6.10 -6.17
C VAL A 634 6.09 6.22 -6.53
N VAL A 635 5.23 6.27 -5.52
CA VAL A 635 3.79 6.51 -5.67
C VAL A 635 3.39 7.85 -5.05
N GLU A 636 2.18 8.34 -5.27
CA GLU A 636 1.75 9.64 -4.73
C GLU A 636 1.36 9.62 -3.25
N SER A 637 0.79 8.51 -2.76
CA SER A 637 0.24 8.40 -1.40
C SER A 637 0.96 7.39 -0.48
N PRO A 638 1.10 7.68 0.84
CA PRO A 638 1.64 6.73 1.81
C PRO A 638 0.81 5.46 1.97
N THR A 639 -0.51 5.56 1.83
CA THR A 639 -1.43 4.42 1.95
C THR A 639 -1.15 3.44 0.83
N LYS A 640 -1.06 3.93 -0.41
CA LYS A 640 -0.72 3.12 -1.58
C LYS A 640 0.65 2.47 -1.43
N ALA A 641 1.67 3.21 -0.98
CA ALA A 641 3.00 2.66 -0.74
C ALA A 641 2.99 1.48 0.25
N ARG A 642 2.26 1.61 1.36
CA ARG A 642 2.12 0.57 2.38
C ARG A 642 1.30 -0.63 1.88
N THR A 643 0.21 -0.38 1.16
CA THR A 643 -0.62 -1.44 0.57
C THR A 643 0.21 -2.29 -0.39
N ILE A 644 0.95 -1.66 -1.31
CA ILE A 644 1.80 -2.36 -2.28
C ILE A 644 2.89 -3.16 -1.57
N ALA A 645 3.56 -2.55 -0.57
CA ALA A 645 4.60 -3.23 0.19
C ALA A 645 4.07 -4.50 0.90
N ASN A 646 2.86 -4.43 1.46
CA ASN A 646 2.24 -5.57 2.15
C ASN A 646 1.88 -6.74 1.22
N PHE A 647 1.81 -6.54 -0.11
CA PHE A 647 1.59 -7.64 -1.06
C PHE A 647 2.77 -8.62 -1.16
N PHE A 648 3.97 -8.16 -0.82
CA PHE A 648 5.20 -8.95 -0.95
C PHE A 648 5.73 -9.42 0.42
N GLY A 649 4.84 -9.51 1.41
CA GLY A 649 5.15 -9.92 2.77
C GLY A 649 5.33 -8.72 3.70
N ARG A 650 6.08 -8.90 4.78
CA ARG A 650 6.30 -7.82 5.75
C ARG A 650 7.49 -6.97 5.30
N PRO A 651 7.28 -5.69 4.95
CA PRO A 651 8.38 -4.83 4.51
C PRO A 651 9.37 -4.55 5.64
N SER A 652 10.65 -4.46 5.30
CA SER A 652 11.62 -3.73 6.12
C SER A 652 11.40 -2.24 5.90
N LEU A 653 11.49 -1.45 6.96
CA LEU A 653 11.33 0.00 6.90
C LEU A 653 12.70 0.66 6.96
N LEU A 654 13.02 1.43 5.93
CA LEU A 654 14.11 2.40 5.91
C LEU A 654 13.51 3.80 6.10
N VAL A 655 14.20 4.69 6.80
CA VAL A 655 13.79 6.08 6.98
C VAL A 655 14.88 6.99 6.42
N ALA A 656 14.57 7.75 5.37
CA ALA A 656 15.47 8.74 4.80
C ALA A 656 14.86 10.14 4.95
N GLU A 657 15.57 11.06 5.60
CA GLU A 657 15.08 12.43 5.88
C GLU A 657 13.66 12.48 6.49
N GLY A 658 13.33 11.51 7.35
CA GLY A 658 11.99 11.39 7.97
C GLY A 658 10.91 10.77 7.07
N VAL A 659 11.24 10.41 5.83
CA VAL A 659 10.33 9.75 4.88
C VAL A 659 10.48 8.23 4.96
N PRO A 660 9.38 7.47 5.12
CA PRO A 660 9.41 6.02 5.14
C PRO A 660 9.62 5.44 3.73
N ILE A 661 10.49 4.44 3.64
CA ILE A 661 10.77 3.64 2.44
C ILE A 661 10.59 2.18 2.81
N TYR A 662 9.67 1.50 2.14
CA TYR A 662 9.33 0.11 2.38
C TYR A 662 10.14 -0.78 1.45
N GLU A 663 11.04 -1.59 1.99
CA GLU A 663 11.89 -2.52 1.23
C GLU A 663 11.30 -3.94 1.30
N VAL A 664 11.02 -4.52 0.13
CA VAL A 664 10.48 -5.87 -0.06
C VAL A 664 11.23 -6.61 -1.17
N SER A 665 11.16 -7.93 -1.14
CA SER A 665 11.69 -8.79 -2.20
C SER A 665 10.52 -9.31 -3.04
N THR A 666 10.54 -9.12 -4.36
CA THR A 666 9.59 -9.76 -5.28
C THR A 666 10.05 -11.16 -5.69
N GLY A 667 11.35 -11.42 -5.50
CA GLY A 667 12.02 -12.69 -5.74
C GLY A 667 13.08 -12.56 -6.83
N ASP A 668 12.74 -11.88 -7.90
CA ASP A 668 13.62 -11.49 -9.01
C ASP A 668 14.23 -10.08 -8.83
N ALA A 669 13.63 -9.25 -7.97
CA ALA A 669 14.07 -7.88 -7.68
C ALA A 669 13.96 -7.53 -6.18
N VAL A 670 14.74 -6.53 -5.77
CA VAL A 670 14.56 -5.79 -4.51
C VAL A 670 13.77 -4.54 -4.83
N LEU A 671 12.54 -4.47 -4.33
CA LEU A 671 11.62 -3.37 -4.56
C LEU A 671 11.56 -2.48 -3.32
N MET A 672 11.98 -1.22 -3.48
CA MET A 672 11.81 -0.17 -2.49
C MET A 672 10.62 0.70 -2.88
N ILE A 673 9.71 0.98 -1.96
CA ILE A 673 8.47 1.71 -2.25
C ILE A 673 8.39 2.91 -1.32
N THR A 674 8.19 4.10 -1.88
CA THR A 674 8.00 5.34 -1.10
C THR A 674 6.94 6.24 -1.74
N ALA A 675 6.55 7.29 -1.02
CA ALA A 675 5.49 8.21 -1.45
C ALA A 675 6.01 9.64 -1.64
N SER A 676 5.60 10.31 -2.72
CA SER A 676 5.89 11.74 -2.97
C SER A 676 5.05 12.70 -2.12
N LEU A 677 4.00 12.18 -1.45
CA LEU A 677 3.00 12.95 -0.70
C LEU A 677 2.22 13.94 -1.59
N GLY A 678 1.87 13.50 -2.80
CA GLY A 678 1.22 14.32 -3.83
C GLY A 678 2.19 15.11 -4.70
N HIS A 679 1.78 16.32 -5.13
CA HIS A 679 2.57 17.22 -5.99
C HIS A 679 3.88 17.66 -5.33
N LEU A 680 4.97 17.76 -6.09
CA LEU A 680 6.25 18.28 -5.58
C LEU A 680 6.43 19.77 -5.83
N TYR A 681 5.76 20.27 -6.87
CA TYR A 681 5.89 21.62 -7.37
C TYR A 681 4.53 22.23 -7.67
N GLU A 682 4.45 23.56 -7.55
CA GLU A 682 3.26 24.34 -7.87
C GLU A 682 3.68 25.73 -8.35
N LEU A 683 2.84 26.39 -9.15
CA LEU A 683 3.07 27.77 -9.56
C LEU A 683 2.99 28.68 -8.31
N PRO A 684 4.03 29.45 -7.96
CA PRO A 684 3.95 30.44 -6.88
C PRO A 684 2.89 31.48 -7.20
N THR A 685 2.33 32.16 -6.20
CA THR A 685 1.25 33.13 -6.44
C THR A 685 1.75 34.35 -7.21
N SER A 686 3.01 34.73 -7.01
CA SER A 686 3.75 35.74 -7.79
C SER A 686 5.26 35.47 -7.70
N LEU A 687 6.02 35.84 -8.73
CA LEU A 687 7.48 35.85 -8.73
C LEU A 687 8.08 36.95 -7.85
N ASP A 688 7.27 37.83 -7.26
CA ASP A 688 7.74 38.77 -6.22
C ASP A 688 7.75 38.11 -4.82
N ARG A 689 7.15 36.92 -4.69
CA ARG A 689 6.99 36.18 -3.43
C ARG A 689 7.94 34.98 -3.34
N ILE A 690 8.90 34.87 -4.25
CA ILE A 690 9.97 33.85 -4.24
C ILE A 690 11.28 34.45 -3.72
N GLU A 691 12.26 33.61 -3.39
CA GLU A 691 13.58 34.05 -2.95
C GLU A 691 14.24 34.99 -3.97
N ALA A 692 14.80 36.11 -3.51
CA ALA A 692 15.41 37.15 -4.34
C ALA A 692 16.44 36.59 -5.35
N ARG A 693 17.29 35.66 -4.90
CA ARG A 693 18.28 35.00 -5.74
C ARG A 693 17.66 34.23 -6.90
N GLN A 694 16.52 33.56 -6.70
CA GLN A 694 15.81 32.86 -7.78
C GLN A 694 15.28 33.87 -8.81
N ARG A 695 14.66 34.96 -8.34
CA ARG A 695 14.11 36.04 -9.17
C ARG A 695 15.18 36.74 -10.01
N GLU A 696 16.32 37.08 -9.42
CA GLU A 696 17.45 37.71 -10.12
C GLU A 696 17.97 36.82 -11.26
N MET A 697 18.08 35.52 -11.05
CA MET A 697 18.49 34.58 -12.09
C MET A 697 17.47 34.47 -13.22
N LEU A 698 16.17 34.51 -12.91
CA LEU A 698 15.13 34.55 -13.95
C LEU A 698 15.21 35.83 -14.77
N LEU A 699 15.38 37.00 -14.13
CA LEU A 699 15.56 38.28 -14.83
C LEU A 699 16.78 38.26 -15.75
N LYS A 700 17.88 37.63 -15.31
CA LYS A 700 19.06 37.44 -16.14
C LYS A 700 18.78 36.60 -17.39
N TRP A 701 17.90 35.60 -17.30
CA TRP A 701 17.61 34.67 -18.40
C TRP A 701 16.56 35.16 -19.37
N PHE A 702 15.53 35.83 -18.86
CA PHE A 702 14.34 36.19 -19.64
C PHE A 702 14.21 37.71 -19.88
N GLY A 703 15.01 38.52 -19.17
CA GLY A 703 14.90 39.98 -19.16
C GLY A 703 13.73 40.44 -18.30
N ASP A 704 13.11 41.56 -18.68
CA ASP A 704 11.86 42.00 -18.07
C ASP A 704 10.76 40.94 -18.27
N PHE A 705 9.95 40.70 -17.23
CA PHE A 705 8.81 39.80 -17.26
C PHE A 705 7.58 40.42 -17.92
N LYS A 706 7.63 41.73 -18.21
CA LYS A 706 6.56 42.45 -18.87
C LYS A 706 6.63 42.29 -20.38
N THR A 707 5.48 42.02 -21.01
CA THR A 707 5.33 41.92 -22.46
C THR A 707 3.94 42.40 -22.84
N ASP A 708 3.87 43.44 -23.67
CA ASP A 708 2.62 44.05 -24.17
C ASP A 708 1.54 44.33 -23.10
N GLY A 709 1.94 44.89 -21.95
CA GLY A 709 1.05 45.21 -20.84
C GLY A 709 0.75 44.04 -19.90
N TYR A 710 1.13 42.81 -20.26
CA TYR A 710 1.08 41.65 -19.36
C TYR A 710 2.32 41.57 -18.48
N ASP A 711 2.14 41.37 -17.17
CA ASP A 711 3.23 41.13 -16.22
C ASP A 711 3.28 39.64 -15.85
N GLY A 712 4.18 38.89 -16.50
CA GLY A 712 4.36 37.45 -16.24
C GLY A 712 4.80 37.13 -14.82
N GLY A 713 5.39 38.11 -14.10
CA GLY A 713 5.78 38.00 -12.71
C GLY A 713 4.58 37.77 -11.79
N GLN A 714 3.48 38.48 -12.01
CA GLN A 714 2.27 38.39 -11.18
C GLN A 714 1.54 37.05 -11.30
N TYR A 715 1.78 36.30 -12.37
CA TYR A 715 1.09 35.03 -12.65
C TYR A 715 2.02 33.83 -12.65
N ALA A 716 3.34 34.03 -12.52
CA ALA A 716 4.36 33.00 -12.65
C ALA A 716 4.32 32.24 -14.00
N VAL A 717 3.87 32.92 -15.06
CA VAL A 717 3.87 32.41 -16.43
C VAL A 717 4.50 33.49 -17.31
N LEU A 718 5.71 33.24 -17.81
CA LEU A 718 6.43 34.20 -18.63
C LEU A 718 6.02 34.04 -20.10
N VAL A 719 6.02 35.14 -20.86
CA VAL A 719 5.79 35.14 -22.30
C VAL A 719 7.04 35.67 -22.99
N LYS A 720 7.65 34.86 -23.85
CA LYS A 720 8.86 35.24 -24.58
C LYS A 720 8.87 34.62 -25.97
N GLU A 721 9.05 35.44 -27.01
CA GLU A 721 9.15 34.95 -28.40
C GLU A 721 8.00 34.03 -28.82
N GLY A 722 6.77 34.31 -28.36
CA GLY A 722 5.59 33.49 -28.64
C GLY A 722 5.47 32.21 -27.79
N ALA A 723 6.40 31.95 -26.87
CA ALA A 723 6.36 30.82 -25.95
C ALA A 723 5.81 31.18 -24.57
N TYR A 724 5.05 30.26 -23.99
CA TYR A 724 4.48 30.37 -22.64
C TYR A 724 5.27 29.50 -21.66
N ILE A 725 5.94 30.15 -20.71
CA ILE A 725 6.91 29.49 -19.82
C ILE A 725 6.40 29.55 -18.38
N PRO A 726 5.65 28.54 -17.92
CA PRO A 726 5.27 28.45 -16.52
C PRO A 726 6.49 28.21 -15.62
N VAL A 727 6.54 28.92 -14.50
CA VAL A 727 7.59 28.87 -13.48
C VAL A 727 7.02 28.19 -12.23
N TYR A 728 7.53 27.00 -11.93
CA TYR A 728 7.10 26.18 -10.81
C TYR A 728 8.04 26.35 -9.62
N ASN A 729 7.48 26.58 -8.43
CA ASN A 729 8.21 26.58 -7.17
C ASN A 729 8.03 25.25 -6.41
N LYS A 730 9.00 24.94 -5.54
CA LYS A 730 8.96 23.77 -4.66
C LYS A 730 7.85 23.94 -3.62
N ILE A 731 7.12 22.87 -3.33
CA ILE A 731 6.12 22.86 -2.25
C ILE A 731 6.82 22.57 -0.91
N TRP A 732 6.76 23.54 0.00
CA TRP A 732 7.32 23.47 1.35
C TRP A 732 6.30 22.86 2.32
N ARG A 733 6.61 21.67 2.87
CA ARG A 733 5.74 20.94 3.80
C ARG A 733 6.21 21.12 5.23
N CYS A 734 5.56 22.01 5.97
CA CYS A 734 5.81 22.29 7.38
C CYS A 734 4.85 21.51 8.28
N ARG A 735 5.16 21.38 9.57
CA ARG A 735 4.24 20.76 10.56
C ARG A 735 2.88 21.46 10.64
N ASN A 736 2.87 22.79 10.46
CA ASN A 736 1.69 23.64 10.65
C ASN A 736 1.00 24.04 9.34
N GLY A 737 1.52 23.63 8.17
CA GLY A 737 0.99 24.09 6.89
C GLY A 737 1.83 23.69 5.68
N VAL A 738 1.30 23.98 4.50
CA VAL A 738 1.95 23.75 3.21
C VAL A 738 2.03 25.09 2.48
N TYR A 739 3.22 25.44 2.02
CA TYR A 739 3.52 26.74 1.40
C TYR A 739 4.16 26.53 0.02
N VAL A 740 3.91 27.48 -0.88
CA VAL A 740 4.50 27.50 -2.23
C VAL A 740 5.27 28.79 -2.46
N ASP A 741 4.87 29.89 -1.83
CA ASP A 741 5.62 31.14 -1.85
C ASP A 741 6.71 31.09 -0.77
N ASP A 742 7.95 31.44 -1.14
CA ASP A 742 9.09 31.34 -0.23
C ASP A 742 8.97 32.33 0.94
N VAL A 743 8.33 33.49 0.73
CA VAL A 743 8.12 34.52 1.76
C VAL A 743 7.10 34.12 2.83
N ASP A 744 6.23 33.16 2.54
CA ASP A 744 5.21 32.68 3.49
C ASP A 744 5.72 31.54 4.36
N VAL A 745 6.90 30.99 4.07
CA VAL A 745 7.51 29.92 4.86
C VAL A 745 7.97 30.50 6.20
N PRO A 746 7.43 30.02 7.34
CA PRO A 746 7.84 30.53 8.65
C PRO A 746 9.35 30.28 8.88
N PRO A 747 10.10 31.22 9.47
CA PRO A 747 11.55 31.07 9.70
C PRO A 747 11.93 29.82 10.52
N GLU A 748 11.06 29.41 11.44
CA GLU A 748 11.22 28.21 12.26
C GLU A 748 10.83 26.91 11.54
N CYS A 749 10.22 26.99 10.35
CA CYS A 749 9.85 25.80 9.60
C CYS A 749 11.10 25.06 9.10
N LYS A 750 11.22 23.80 9.52
CA LYS A 750 12.11 22.81 8.90
C LYS A 750 11.24 21.92 7.99
N PRO A 751 11.10 22.24 6.70
CA PRO A 751 10.18 21.53 5.84
C PRO A 751 10.63 20.08 5.62
N LEU A 752 9.68 19.15 5.56
CA LEU A 752 9.96 17.76 5.19
C LEU A 752 10.39 17.72 3.72
N ASP A 753 11.66 17.41 3.48
CA ASP A 753 12.22 17.37 2.13
C ASP A 753 12.04 15.99 1.49
N VAL A 754 10.81 15.73 1.05
CA VAL A 754 10.45 14.47 0.38
C VAL A 754 11.28 14.24 -0.87
N LEU A 755 11.57 15.29 -1.63
CA LEU A 755 12.33 15.16 -2.86
C LEU A 755 13.78 14.76 -2.59
N GLU A 756 14.42 15.34 -1.58
CA GLU A 756 15.77 14.98 -1.22
C GLU A 756 15.85 13.55 -0.67
N ALA A 757 14.85 13.10 0.09
CA ALA A 757 14.73 11.70 0.49
C ALA A 757 14.68 10.75 -0.72
N ILE A 758 13.84 11.07 -1.72
CA ILE A 758 13.72 10.25 -2.94
C ILE A 758 15.01 10.28 -3.76
N ARG A 759 15.64 11.45 -3.97
CA ARG A 759 16.95 11.56 -4.65
C ARG A 759 18.02 10.71 -3.98
N ASN A 760 18.05 10.74 -2.65
CA ASN A 760 18.99 9.96 -1.86
C ASN A 760 18.77 8.46 -2.01
N VAL A 761 17.54 7.96 -2.17
CA VAL A 761 17.31 6.53 -2.42
C VAL A 761 17.51 6.18 -3.89
N ALA A 762 17.16 7.08 -4.81
CA ALA A 762 17.26 6.88 -6.24
C ALA A 762 18.70 6.55 -6.67
N VAL A 763 19.71 7.21 -6.10
CA VAL A 763 21.12 6.91 -6.40
C VAL A 763 21.58 5.52 -5.93
N GLU A 764 20.81 4.83 -5.09
CA GLU A 764 21.11 3.50 -4.57
C GLU A 764 20.58 2.38 -5.48
N VAL A 765 19.60 2.67 -6.34
CA VAL A 765 18.94 1.67 -7.20
C VAL A 765 19.42 1.71 -8.64
N ASP A 766 19.13 0.62 -9.36
CA ASP A 766 19.41 0.51 -10.79
C ASP A 766 18.30 1.20 -11.62
N THR A 767 17.04 1.11 -11.18
CA THR A 767 15.90 1.71 -11.89
C THR A 767 14.94 2.39 -10.93
N VAL A 768 14.39 3.53 -11.37
CA VAL A 768 13.26 4.18 -10.70
C VAL A 768 11.99 3.97 -11.53
N LEU A 769 10.93 3.48 -10.89
CA LEU A 769 9.60 3.34 -11.49
C LEU A 769 8.65 4.31 -10.81
N ILE A 770 7.94 5.10 -11.59
CA ILE A 770 6.96 6.06 -11.08
C ILE A 770 5.56 5.46 -11.27
N GLY A 771 4.88 5.20 -10.14
CA GLY A 771 3.58 4.52 -10.08
C GLY A 771 2.47 5.44 -9.58
N THR A 772 2.40 6.66 -10.12
CA THR A 772 1.32 7.62 -9.81
C THR A 772 0.00 7.21 -10.43
N ASP A 773 -1.10 7.85 -10.02
CA ASP A 773 -2.44 7.65 -10.57
C ASP A 773 -2.47 7.73 -12.11
N PRO A 774 -3.32 6.94 -12.78
CA PRO A 774 -3.38 6.85 -14.24
C PRO A 774 -4.13 8.03 -14.90
N ASP A 775 -4.00 9.25 -14.41
CA ASP A 775 -4.64 10.45 -14.98
C ASP A 775 -3.61 11.52 -15.37
N SER A 776 -4.03 12.61 -16.04
CA SER A 776 -3.12 13.68 -16.46
C SER A 776 -2.49 14.43 -15.27
N GLU A 777 -3.16 14.47 -14.11
CA GLU A 777 -2.61 14.98 -12.86
C GLU A 777 -1.45 14.09 -12.36
N GLY A 778 -1.67 12.78 -12.31
CA GLY A 778 -0.67 11.78 -11.95
C GLY A 778 0.50 11.74 -12.93
N GLU A 779 0.27 11.97 -14.22
CA GLU A 779 1.34 12.07 -15.22
C GLU A 779 2.19 13.34 -15.03
N LYS A 780 1.60 14.47 -14.62
CA LYS A 780 2.37 15.66 -14.23
C LYS A 780 3.22 15.40 -12.98
N ILE A 781 2.68 14.75 -11.95
CA ILE A 781 3.47 14.38 -10.76
C ILE A 781 4.63 13.46 -11.19
N ALA A 782 4.37 12.53 -12.12
CA ALA A 782 5.40 11.67 -12.65
C ALA A 782 6.47 12.42 -13.43
N PHE A 783 6.08 13.42 -14.23
CA PHE A 783 7.02 14.27 -14.94
C PHE A 783 7.89 15.09 -13.97
N ASP A 784 7.32 15.64 -12.89
CA ASP A 784 8.08 16.36 -11.86
C ASP A 784 9.11 15.49 -11.17
N LEU A 785 8.73 14.27 -10.81
CA LEU A 785 9.63 13.27 -10.26
C LEU A 785 10.72 12.92 -11.28
N TYR A 786 10.34 12.67 -12.53
CA TYR A 786 11.26 12.35 -13.62
C TYR A 786 12.33 13.44 -13.77
N VAL A 787 11.95 14.69 -13.99
CA VAL A 787 12.92 15.79 -14.19
C VAL A 787 13.77 16.05 -12.95
N SER A 788 13.23 15.83 -11.76
CA SER A 788 13.96 16.06 -10.50
C SER A 788 14.97 14.96 -10.14
N LEU A 789 14.79 13.77 -10.71
CA LEU A 789 15.64 12.59 -10.48
C LEU A 789 16.61 12.33 -11.64
N ARG A 790 16.27 12.78 -12.86
CA ARG A 790 17.04 12.58 -14.09
C ARG A 790 18.53 12.97 -14.01
N PRO A 791 18.93 14.03 -13.27
CA PRO A 791 20.36 14.33 -13.07
C PRO A 791 21.10 13.26 -12.25
N TYR A 792 20.39 12.49 -11.42
CA TYR A 792 20.98 11.52 -10.50
C TYR A 792 20.90 10.09 -11.03
N VAL A 793 19.83 9.75 -11.76
CA VAL A 793 19.55 8.41 -12.29
C VAL A 793 19.10 8.50 -13.74
N GLN A 794 19.61 7.60 -14.58
CA GLN A 794 19.31 7.58 -16.02
C GLN A 794 18.06 6.75 -16.34
N ASP A 795 17.92 5.56 -15.75
CA ASP A 795 16.80 4.66 -16.00
C ASP A 795 15.61 4.98 -15.09
N ILE A 796 14.73 5.84 -15.58
CA ILE A 796 13.49 6.24 -14.92
C ILE A 796 12.33 5.93 -15.87
N LYS A 797 11.36 5.14 -15.40
CA LYS A 797 10.19 4.74 -16.19
C LYS A 797 8.90 5.01 -15.42
N ARG A 798 7.78 4.94 -16.14
CA ARG A 798 6.41 5.05 -15.63
C ARG A 798 5.74 3.68 -15.63
N VAL A 799 5.05 3.34 -14.55
CA VAL A 799 4.24 2.11 -14.45
C VAL A 799 2.80 2.47 -14.12
N GLU A 800 1.85 1.86 -14.80
CA GLU A 800 0.43 2.21 -14.70
C GLU A 800 -0.39 1.02 -14.23
N PHE A 801 -1.33 1.28 -13.30
CA PHE A 801 -2.24 0.26 -12.79
C PHE A 801 -3.56 0.91 -12.39
N HIS A 802 -4.69 0.28 -12.78
CA HIS A 802 -6.04 0.76 -12.50
C HIS A 802 -6.66 0.13 -11.24
N GLU A 803 -5.93 -0.77 -10.57
CA GLU A 803 -6.28 -1.34 -9.28
C GLU A 803 -5.00 -1.61 -8.47
N VAL A 804 -5.06 -1.42 -7.16
CA VAL A 804 -3.93 -1.69 -6.25
C VAL A 804 -4.05 -3.15 -5.80
N THR A 805 -3.66 -4.10 -6.65
CA THR A 805 -3.64 -5.55 -6.36
C THR A 805 -2.27 -6.14 -6.68
N ARG A 806 -1.89 -7.24 -6.01
CA ARG A 806 -0.58 -7.90 -6.26
C ARG A 806 -0.39 -8.22 -7.74
N LYS A 807 -1.42 -8.76 -8.40
CA LYS A 807 -1.42 -9.09 -9.84
C LYS A 807 -1.23 -7.85 -10.71
N ALA A 808 -1.96 -6.78 -10.46
CA ALA A 808 -1.82 -5.54 -11.22
C ALA A 808 -0.44 -4.91 -11.04
N ILE A 809 0.11 -4.91 -9.82
CA ILE A 809 1.46 -4.39 -9.58
C ILE A 809 2.52 -5.23 -10.29
N ILE A 810 2.47 -6.56 -10.21
CA ILE A 810 3.42 -7.44 -10.93
C ILE A 810 3.36 -7.19 -12.44
N ASN A 811 2.16 -7.09 -13.01
CA ASN A 811 1.98 -6.77 -14.43
C ASN A 811 2.53 -5.38 -14.79
N ALA A 812 2.33 -4.39 -13.93
CA ALA A 812 2.83 -3.04 -14.13
C ALA A 812 4.37 -2.98 -14.05
N LEU A 813 4.99 -3.73 -13.13
CA LEU A 813 6.44 -3.87 -13.03
C LEU A 813 7.06 -4.54 -14.28
N ALA A 814 6.33 -5.46 -14.91
CA ALA A 814 6.77 -6.14 -16.12
C ALA A 814 6.60 -5.30 -17.40
N ASN A 815 5.72 -4.29 -17.40
CA ASN A 815 5.40 -3.47 -18.57
C ASN A 815 5.58 -1.96 -18.31
N PRO A 816 6.81 -1.50 -18.00
CA PRO A 816 7.08 -0.07 -17.82
C PRO A 816 7.05 0.68 -19.17
N ARG A 817 6.59 1.94 -19.14
CA ARG A 817 6.58 2.86 -20.29
C ARG A 817 7.37 4.14 -20.01
N GLU A 818 7.56 4.95 -21.04
CA GLU A 818 8.06 6.33 -20.90
C GLU A 818 6.98 7.29 -20.39
N ILE A 819 7.41 8.47 -19.93
CA ILE A 819 6.50 9.57 -19.59
C ILE A 819 5.75 10.04 -20.84
N ASN A 820 4.43 10.17 -20.74
CA ASN A 820 3.58 10.68 -21.81
C ASN A 820 3.51 12.22 -21.74
N PHE A 821 4.25 12.88 -22.63
CA PHE A 821 4.30 14.33 -22.70
C PHE A 821 2.97 14.99 -23.11
N SER A 822 2.07 14.29 -23.81
CA SER A 822 0.76 14.83 -24.19
C SER A 822 -0.13 15.05 -22.96
N LEU A 823 -0.19 14.07 -22.07
CA LEU A 823 -0.90 14.19 -20.78
C LEU A 823 -0.30 15.30 -19.89
N VAL A 824 1.04 15.42 -19.87
CA VAL A 824 1.72 16.50 -19.14
C VAL A 824 1.34 17.87 -19.70
N LYS A 825 1.34 18.03 -21.03
CA LYS A 825 0.96 19.28 -21.71
C LYS A 825 -0.50 19.65 -21.42
N ALA A 826 -1.43 18.68 -21.49
CA ALA A 826 -2.83 18.92 -21.16
C ALA A 826 -3.00 19.41 -19.71
N GLN A 827 -2.30 18.80 -18.76
CA GLN A 827 -2.30 19.26 -17.37
C GLN A 827 -1.74 20.68 -17.23
N ILE A 828 -0.70 21.05 -17.99
CA ILE A 828 -0.14 22.40 -17.96
C ILE A 828 -1.14 23.41 -18.51
N VAL A 829 -1.81 23.12 -19.64
CA VAL A 829 -2.86 24.01 -20.18
C VAL A 829 -3.92 24.27 -19.13
N ARG A 830 -4.43 23.20 -18.50
CA ARG A 830 -5.38 23.31 -17.40
C ARG A 830 -4.90 24.23 -16.30
N ARG A 831 -3.64 24.05 -15.86
CA ARG A 831 -3.08 24.81 -14.74
C ARG A 831 -2.83 26.28 -15.09
N VAL A 832 -2.41 26.56 -16.32
CA VAL A 832 -2.17 27.92 -16.83
C VAL A 832 -3.51 28.65 -17.04
N GLU A 833 -4.54 27.97 -17.55
CA GLU A 833 -5.89 28.52 -17.67
C GLU A 833 -6.47 28.94 -16.31
N ASP A 834 -6.44 28.02 -15.33
CA ASP A 834 -6.84 28.30 -13.95
C ASP A 834 -6.09 29.51 -13.37
N ARG A 835 -4.81 29.67 -13.76
CA ARG A 835 -3.96 30.78 -13.32
C ARG A 835 -4.29 32.10 -14.00
N TRP A 836 -4.53 32.13 -15.30
CA TRP A 836 -4.87 33.38 -15.99
C TRP A 836 -6.32 33.80 -15.71
N ILE A 837 -7.26 32.93 -16.04
CA ILE A 837 -8.69 33.25 -15.99
C ILE A 837 -9.20 33.15 -14.55
N GLY A 838 -8.98 32.02 -13.89
CA GLY A 838 -9.48 31.80 -12.53
C GLY A 838 -8.91 32.77 -11.50
N PHE A 839 -7.58 32.89 -11.44
CA PHE A 839 -6.93 33.84 -10.51
C PHE A 839 -7.23 35.31 -10.89
N GLY A 840 -7.26 35.63 -12.20
CA GLY A 840 -7.61 36.96 -12.69
C GLY A 840 -9.01 37.39 -12.26
N LEU A 841 -10.04 36.59 -12.56
CA LEU A 841 -11.42 36.84 -12.12
C LEU A 841 -11.53 36.91 -10.60
N SER A 842 -10.80 36.06 -9.88
CA SER A 842 -10.77 36.09 -8.42
C SER A 842 -10.28 37.43 -7.90
N LYS A 843 -9.19 37.99 -8.44
CA LYS A 843 -8.64 39.29 -8.04
C LYS A 843 -9.62 40.44 -8.34
N ILE A 844 -10.30 40.41 -9.49
CA ILE A 844 -11.36 41.38 -9.83
C ILE A 844 -12.49 41.33 -8.80
N LEU A 845 -12.98 40.13 -8.45
CA LEU A 845 -14.01 39.96 -7.43
C LEU A 845 -13.56 40.44 -6.05
N GLN A 846 -12.34 40.11 -5.65
CA GLN A 846 -11.78 40.51 -4.36
C GLN A 846 -11.73 42.03 -4.24
N ASN A 847 -11.32 42.73 -5.31
CA ASN A 847 -11.32 44.19 -5.36
C ASN A 847 -12.75 44.78 -5.35
N LYS A 848 -13.66 44.21 -6.16
CA LYS A 848 -15.05 44.70 -6.26
C LYS A 848 -15.83 44.57 -4.96
N PHE A 849 -15.67 43.46 -4.26
CA PHE A 849 -16.40 43.13 -3.03
C PHE A 849 -15.56 43.34 -1.76
N GLN A 850 -14.34 43.88 -1.88
CA GLN A 850 -13.39 44.12 -0.77
C GLN A 850 -13.22 42.89 0.14
N ASN A 851 -13.09 41.72 -0.47
CA ASN A 851 -13.02 40.45 0.26
C ASN A 851 -12.01 39.49 -0.37
N PRO A 852 -10.82 39.30 0.23
CA PRO A 852 -9.75 38.48 -0.32
C PRO A 852 -10.09 36.98 -0.34
N ASN A 853 -11.15 36.56 0.36
CA ASN A 853 -11.56 35.16 0.42
C ASN A 853 -12.46 34.74 -0.76
N LEU A 854 -12.77 35.63 -1.70
CA LEU A 854 -13.56 35.31 -2.88
C LEU A 854 -12.71 34.63 -3.96
N SER A 855 -13.34 33.77 -4.75
CA SER A 855 -12.72 33.16 -5.91
C SER A 855 -13.74 32.91 -7.01
N ALA A 856 -13.35 33.15 -8.25
CA ALA A 856 -14.11 32.78 -9.43
C ALA A 856 -13.32 31.75 -10.24
N GLY A 857 -14.06 30.94 -10.99
CA GLY A 857 -13.48 30.01 -11.94
C GLY A 857 -14.53 29.61 -12.97
N ARG A 858 -14.08 29.33 -14.18
CA ARG A 858 -14.92 29.02 -15.34
C ARG A 858 -15.92 27.89 -15.09
N VAL A 859 -15.53 26.86 -14.33
CA VAL A 859 -16.45 25.75 -13.99
C VAL A 859 -17.30 26.05 -12.74
N GLN A 860 -16.80 26.86 -11.82
CA GLN A 860 -17.51 27.17 -10.56
C GLN A 860 -18.70 28.12 -10.79
N THR A 861 -18.53 29.09 -11.68
CA THR A 861 -19.54 30.13 -11.95
C THR A 861 -20.82 29.58 -12.59
N PRO A 862 -20.79 28.74 -13.65
CA PRO A 862 -21.98 28.09 -14.20
C PRO A 862 -22.72 27.26 -13.16
N VAL A 863 -21.97 26.51 -12.35
CA VAL A 863 -22.55 25.65 -11.31
C VAL A 863 -23.24 26.48 -10.23
N LEU A 864 -22.65 27.60 -9.81
CA LEU A 864 -23.30 28.56 -8.93
C LEU A 864 -24.56 29.14 -9.59
N GLY A 865 -24.48 29.46 -10.89
CA GLY A 865 -25.60 29.96 -11.68
C GLY A 865 -26.80 29.02 -11.71
N TRP A 866 -26.59 27.71 -11.86
CA TRP A 866 -27.69 26.74 -11.78
C TRP A 866 -28.39 26.76 -10.43
N VAL A 867 -27.62 26.86 -9.34
CA VAL A 867 -28.15 26.94 -7.98
C VAL A 867 -28.94 28.24 -7.76
N VAL A 868 -28.38 29.38 -8.19
CA VAL A 868 -29.02 30.70 -8.06
C VAL A 868 -30.29 30.79 -8.91
N LYS A 869 -30.21 30.49 -10.21
CA LYS A 869 -31.34 30.55 -11.15
C LYS A 869 -32.48 29.63 -10.70
N THR A 870 -32.18 28.38 -10.32
CA THR A 870 -33.21 27.46 -9.80
C THR A 870 -33.88 27.99 -8.54
N TYR A 871 -33.10 28.57 -7.61
CA TYR A 871 -33.63 29.15 -6.39
C TYR A 871 -34.55 30.34 -6.68
N GLU A 872 -34.11 31.29 -7.51
CA GLU A 872 -34.89 32.47 -7.90
C GLU A 872 -36.17 32.11 -8.65
N GLU A 873 -36.11 31.17 -9.59
CA GLU A 873 -37.29 30.62 -10.27
C GLU A 873 -38.30 30.03 -9.28
N SER A 874 -37.83 29.34 -8.25
CA SER A 874 -38.70 28.77 -7.21
C SER A 874 -39.39 29.83 -6.34
N LEU A 875 -38.83 31.04 -6.27
CA LEU A 875 -39.46 32.17 -5.58
C LEU A 875 -40.57 32.80 -6.42
N ARG A 876 -40.40 32.82 -7.75
CA ARG A 876 -41.38 33.31 -8.72
C ARG A 876 -42.55 32.34 -8.90
N ASN A 877 -42.26 31.06 -9.13
CA ASN A 877 -43.24 30.02 -9.47
C ASN A 877 -43.48 29.07 -8.28
N ARG A 878 -44.42 29.43 -7.41
CA ARG A 878 -44.68 28.68 -6.17
C ARG A 878 -45.49 27.41 -6.44
N MET A 879 -44.84 26.26 -6.29
CA MET A 879 -45.50 24.96 -6.27
C MET A 879 -45.77 24.50 -4.83
N TYR A 880 -46.75 23.62 -4.67
CA TYR A 880 -47.15 23.05 -3.39
C TYR A 880 -47.07 21.53 -3.44
N ASN A 881 -46.34 20.94 -2.49
CA ASN A 881 -46.41 19.50 -2.24
C ASN A 881 -47.62 19.25 -1.38
N VAL A 882 -48.56 18.46 -1.88
CA VAL A 882 -49.81 18.13 -1.23
C VAL A 882 -49.82 16.63 -0.97
N ASP A 883 -49.93 16.26 0.30
CA ASP A 883 -50.07 14.86 0.71
C ASP A 883 -51.56 14.58 0.85
N LEU A 884 -52.07 13.77 -0.07
CA LEU A 884 -53.44 13.29 -0.12
C LEU A 884 -53.52 11.92 0.53
N GLN A 885 -54.49 11.75 1.43
CA GLN A 885 -54.90 10.43 1.88
C GLN A 885 -56.00 9.93 0.95
N LEU A 886 -55.73 8.80 0.31
CA LEU A 886 -56.67 7.97 -0.45
C LEU A 886 -57.00 6.72 0.37
N GLU A 887 -57.96 5.91 -0.08
CA GLU A 887 -58.30 4.63 0.56
C GLU A 887 -57.12 3.66 0.52
N GLU A 888 -56.35 3.67 -0.57
CA GLU A 888 -55.24 2.73 -0.83
C GLU A 888 -53.89 3.21 -0.24
N GLY A 889 -53.85 4.43 0.32
CA GLY A 889 -52.67 4.97 0.97
C GLY A 889 -52.47 6.47 0.73
N GLU A 890 -51.26 6.94 1.06
CA GLU A 890 -50.89 8.34 0.85
C GLU A 890 -50.33 8.55 -0.57
N LEU A 891 -50.82 9.58 -1.25
CA LEU A 891 -50.31 10.05 -2.52
C LEU A 891 -49.80 11.48 -2.37
N ARG A 892 -48.52 11.69 -2.71
CA ARG A 892 -47.94 13.04 -2.76
C ARG A 892 -47.95 13.54 -4.20
N ILE A 893 -48.58 14.70 -4.42
CA ILE A 893 -48.57 15.40 -5.71
C ILE A 893 -47.96 16.80 -5.56
N GLN A 894 -47.43 17.32 -6.66
CA GLN A 894 -46.91 18.68 -6.73
C GLN A 894 -47.77 19.51 -7.70
N ILE A 895 -48.47 20.51 -7.16
CA ILE A 895 -49.45 21.31 -7.92
C ILE A 895 -49.25 22.81 -7.68
N PRO A 896 -49.65 23.69 -8.62
CA PRO A 896 -49.60 25.13 -8.43
C PRO A 896 -50.69 25.61 -7.45
N ARG A 897 -50.65 26.90 -7.09
CA ARG A 897 -51.57 27.46 -6.08
C ARG A 897 -53.03 27.35 -6.50
N GLU A 898 -53.31 27.61 -7.77
CA GLU A 898 -54.65 27.61 -8.35
C GLU A 898 -55.31 26.24 -8.20
N ALA A 899 -54.59 25.18 -8.57
CA ALA A 899 -55.04 23.79 -8.42
C ALA A 899 -55.19 23.38 -6.94
N LEU A 900 -54.31 23.86 -6.04
CA LEU A 900 -54.44 23.62 -4.60
C LEU A 900 -55.70 24.28 -4.03
N ASP A 901 -56.01 25.52 -4.41
CA ASP A 901 -57.18 26.23 -3.90
C ASP A 901 -58.49 25.57 -4.36
N VAL A 902 -58.52 25.03 -5.58
CA VAL A 902 -59.61 24.18 -6.07
C VAL A 902 -59.72 22.89 -5.25
N LEU A 903 -58.60 22.19 -5.06
CA LEU A 903 -58.57 20.93 -4.32
C LEU A 903 -59.04 21.09 -2.87
N ARG A 904 -58.73 22.23 -2.23
CA ARG A 904 -59.20 22.57 -0.88
C ARG A 904 -60.72 22.77 -0.80
N LYS A 905 -61.32 23.34 -1.86
CA LYS A 905 -62.77 23.58 -1.93
C LYS A 905 -63.54 22.31 -2.26
N LYS A 906 -63.13 21.60 -3.32
CA LYS A 906 -63.86 20.45 -3.85
C LYS A 906 -63.53 19.14 -3.12
N LYS A 907 -62.31 19.01 -2.55
CA LYS A 907 -61.80 17.80 -1.89
C LYS A 907 -61.99 16.51 -2.71
N ARG A 908 -61.98 16.65 -4.03
CA ARG A 908 -62.18 15.57 -5.00
C ARG A 908 -61.12 15.65 -6.08
N VAL A 909 -60.68 14.48 -6.53
CA VAL A 909 -59.79 14.33 -7.69
C VAL A 909 -60.40 13.30 -8.63
N ALA A 910 -60.18 13.46 -9.94
CA ALA A 910 -60.53 12.43 -10.91
C ALA A 910 -59.26 11.65 -11.28
N ILE A 911 -59.26 10.34 -11.04
CA ILE A 911 -58.13 9.46 -11.41
C ILE A 911 -58.59 8.57 -12.56
N LYS A 912 -57.86 8.61 -13.68
CA LYS A 912 -58.08 7.74 -14.85
C LYS A 912 -56.88 6.81 -15.02
N LEU A 913 -57.11 5.52 -15.26
CA LEU A 913 -56.06 4.60 -15.69
C LEU A 913 -55.76 4.85 -17.17
N ALA A 914 -54.58 5.37 -17.46
CA ALA A 914 -54.12 5.65 -18.82
C ALA A 914 -53.56 4.39 -19.51
N GLY A 915 -53.11 3.39 -18.76
CA GLY A 915 -52.70 2.09 -19.31
C GLY A 915 -51.90 1.21 -18.36
N ARG A 916 -51.67 -0.04 -18.78
CA ARG A 916 -50.76 -0.99 -18.13
C ARG A 916 -49.73 -1.49 -19.12
N GLU A 917 -48.48 -1.63 -18.69
CA GLU A 917 -47.42 -2.21 -19.51
C GLU A 917 -46.54 -3.15 -18.68
N VAL A 918 -46.13 -4.25 -19.30
CA VAL A 918 -45.08 -5.11 -18.77
C VAL A 918 -43.77 -4.60 -19.31
N ARG A 919 -42.90 -4.12 -18.43
CA ARG A 919 -41.63 -3.49 -18.80
C ARG A 919 -40.47 -4.34 -18.29
N SER A 920 -39.59 -4.75 -19.21
CA SER A 920 -38.29 -5.28 -18.84
C SER A 920 -37.37 -4.11 -18.44
N ILE A 921 -36.86 -4.15 -17.22
CA ILE A 921 -35.92 -3.18 -16.70
C ILE A 921 -34.54 -3.82 -16.76
N ASN A 922 -33.64 -3.19 -17.53
CA ASN A 922 -32.24 -3.57 -17.53
C ASN A 922 -31.57 -3.11 -16.22
N PRO A 923 -30.58 -3.88 -15.72
CA PRO A 923 -29.76 -3.39 -14.64
C PRO A 923 -29.06 -2.09 -15.07
N PRO A 924 -28.78 -1.19 -14.13
CA PRO A 924 -28.01 -0.01 -14.46
C PRO A 924 -26.52 -0.35 -14.66
N PRO A 925 -25.76 0.49 -15.40
CA PRO A 925 -24.33 0.28 -15.60
C PRO A 925 -23.55 0.33 -14.27
N PRO A 926 -22.33 -0.23 -14.25
CA PRO A 926 -21.42 -0.05 -13.12
C PRO A 926 -21.08 1.44 -12.94
N TYR A 927 -20.68 1.81 -11.73
CA TYR A 927 -20.51 3.23 -11.40
C TYR A 927 -19.39 3.89 -12.21
N THR A 928 -19.70 5.07 -12.75
CA THR A 928 -18.74 6.14 -13.01
C THR A 928 -18.61 7.02 -11.77
N THR A 929 -17.64 7.95 -11.77
CA THR A 929 -17.44 8.88 -10.65
C THR A 929 -18.68 9.71 -10.34
N ASP A 930 -19.33 10.29 -11.35
CA ASP A 930 -20.50 11.15 -11.15
C ASP A 930 -21.69 10.36 -10.57
N GLU A 931 -21.97 9.17 -11.08
CA GLU A 931 -23.05 8.32 -10.57
C GLU A 931 -22.77 7.85 -9.13
N LEU A 932 -21.53 7.46 -8.81
CA LEU A 932 -21.13 7.07 -7.46
C LEU A 932 -21.36 8.22 -6.47
N LEU A 933 -20.88 9.42 -6.82
CA LEU A 933 -21.04 10.60 -5.98
C LEU A 933 -22.53 10.95 -5.80
N ARG A 934 -23.34 10.86 -6.86
CA ARG A 934 -24.78 11.11 -6.82
C ARG A 934 -25.48 10.16 -5.84
N ASP A 935 -25.24 8.87 -5.97
CA ASP A 935 -25.88 7.87 -5.12
C ASP A 935 -25.34 7.93 -3.68
N ALA A 936 -24.07 8.26 -3.47
CA ALA A 936 -23.52 8.48 -2.13
C ALA A 936 -24.19 9.66 -1.41
N VAL A 937 -24.45 10.75 -2.12
CA VAL A 937 -25.20 11.90 -1.58
C VAL A 937 -26.65 11.50 -1.31
N ALA A 938 -27.35 10.95 -2.31
CA ALA A 938 -28.78 10.69 -2.24
C ALA A 938 -29.13 9.59 -1.23
N ARG A 939 -28.36 8.49 -1.19
CA ARG A 939 -28.67 7.31 -0.38
C ARG A 939 -27.99 7.35 0.99
N LEU A 940 -26.70 7.71 1.02
CA LEU A 940 -25.88 7.66 2.24
C LEU A 940 -25.86 8.98 3.01
N GLY A 941 -26.25 10.10 2.38
CA GLY A 941 -26.20 11.43 2.99
C GLY A 941 -24.77 11.94 3.20
N LEU A 942 -23.82 11.42 2.44
CA LEU A 942 -22.44 11.92 2.38
C LEU A 942 -22.39 13.20 1.52
N SER A 943 -21.43 14.09 1.77
CA SER A 943 -21.11 15.12 0.77
C SER A 943 -20.29 14.50 -0.36
N ALA A 944 -20.32 15.11 -1.55
CA ALA A 944 -19.52 14.67 -2.69
C ALA A 944 -18.01 14.60 -2.35
N ASP A 945 -17.50 15.57 -1.58
CA ASP A 945 -16.11 15.61 -1.09
C ASP A 945 -15.79 14.43 -0.15
N ALA A 946 -16.69 14.12 0.80
CA ALA A 946 -16.50 12.99 1.69
C ALA A 946 -16.56 11.66 0.95
N ALA A 947 -17.49 11.51 -0.01
CA ALA A 947 -17.61 10.31 -0.83
C ALA A 947 -16.37 10.09 -1.70
N MET A 948 -15.84 11.16 -2.33
CA MET A 948 -14.61 11.11 -3.13
C MET A 948 -13.41 10.67 -2.30
N ARG A 949 -13.21 11.27 -1.11
CA ARG A 949 -12.12 10.87 -0.20
C ARG A 949 -12.22 9.40 0.22
N ILE A 950 -13.42 8.93 0.56
CA ILE A 950 -13.64 7.53 0.92
C ILE A 950 -13.38 6.59 -0.28
N ALA A 951 -13.77 6.99 -1.49
CA ALA A 951 -13.48 6.22 -2.69
C ALA A 951 -11.96 6.12 -2.95
N GLN A 952 -11.23 7.22 -2.75
CA GLN A 952 -9.76 7.23 -2.80
C GLN A 952 -9.16 6.26 -1.76
N ASP A 953 -9.62 6.33 -0.52
CA ASP A 953 -9.20 5.43 0.57
C ASP A 953 -9.44 3.94 0.21
N LEU A 954 -10.59 3.61 -0.40
CA LEU A 954 -10.92 2.26 -0.86
C LEU A 954 -10.02 1.80 -2.03
N PHE A 955 -9.74 2.69 -2.98
CA PHE A 955 -8.85 2.41 -4.12
C PHE A 955 -7.41 2.16 -3.66
N GLU A 956 -6.84 3.06 -2.85
CA GLU A 956 -5.47 2.95 -2.34
C GLU A 956 -5.27 1.75 -1.40
N SER A 957 -6.36 1.25 -0.81
CA SER A 957 -6.41 0.02 -0.01
C SER A 957 -6.63 -1.25 -0.84
N GLY A 958 -6.75 -1.14 -2.16
CA GLY A 958 -6.89 -2.26 -3.08
C GLY A 958 -8.25 -2.95 -3.06
N LEU A 959 -9.32 -2.25 -2.67
CA LEU A 959 -10.67 -2.79 -2.57
C LEU A 959 -11.54 -2.50 -3.80
N ILE A 960 -11.27 -1.39 -4.49
CA ILE A 960 -11.97 -1.00 -5.72
C ILE A 960 -10.97 -0.60 -6.81
N THR A 961 -11.44 -0.56 -8.07
CA THR A 961 -10.72 0.05 -9.20
C THR A 961 -10.61 1.57 -9.05
N TYR A 962 -9.82 2.19 -9.92
CA TYR A 962 -9.60 3.63 -9.91
C TYR A 962 -10.91 4.42 -9.95
N HIS A 963 -11.06 5.32 -8.97
CA HIS A 963 -12.34 5.94 -8.63
C HIS A 963 -12.64 7.23 -9.42
N ARG A 964 -11.67 7.75 -10.19
CA ARG A 964 -11.82 8.90 -11.09
C ARG A 964 -11.92 8.41 -12.53
N THR A 965 -13.11 7.99 -12.92
CA THR A 965 -13.42 7.39 -14.22
C THR A 965 -14.78 7.87 -14.70
N ASP A 966 -14.87 8.16 -15.99
CA ASP A 966 -16.09 8.51 -16.70
C ASP A 966 -16.59 7.37 -17.60
N SER A 967 -15.90 6.23 -17.56
CA SER A 967 -16.15 5.02 -18.35
C SER A 967 -16.96 4.00 -17.57
N THR A 968 -17.91 3.35 -18.25
CA THR A 968 -18.68 2.21 -17.74
C THR A 968 -18.06 0.87 -18.12
N ARG A 969 -16.91 0.86 -18.80
CA ARG A 969 -16.25 -0.35 -19.30
C ARG A 969 -15.91 -1.32 -18.16
N VAL A 970 -16.11 -2.62 -18.40
CA VAL A 970 -15.71 -3.71 -17.48
C VAL A 970 -14.72 -4.64 -18.18
N SER A 971 -13.58 -4.90 -17.54
CA SER A 971 -12.56 -5.83 -18.03
C SER A 971 -12.97 -7.29 -17.89
N ALA A 972 -12.29 -8.20 -18.60
CA ALA A 972 -12.48 -9.64 -18.43
C ALA A 972 -12.25 -10.10 -16.98
N ALA A 973 -11.31 -9.47 -16.26
CA ALA A 973 -11.07 -9.73 -14.84
C ALA A 973 -12.28 -9.31 -13.98
N GLY A 974 -12.88 -8.15 -14.26
CA GLY A 974 -14.11 -7.71 -13.61
C GLY A 974 -15.29 -8.66 -13.86
N VAL A 975 -15.48 -9.09 -15.11
CA VAL A 975 -16.53 -10.06 -15.48
C VAL A 975 -16.33 -11.39 -14.74
N ALA A 976 -15.10 -11.87 -14.60
CA ALA A 976 -14.79 -13.09 -13.84
C ALA A 976 -15.12 -12.95 -12.34
N ILE A 977 -14.81 -11.81 -11.72
CA ILE A 977 -15.17 -11.51 -10.32
C ILE A 977 -16.69 -11.55 -10.12
N ALA A 978 -17.45 -10.95 -11.04
CA ALA A 978 -18.91 -10.94 -10.96
C ALA A 978 -19.49 -12.35 -11.15
N ARG A 979 -18.97 -13.12 -12.13
CA ARG A 979 -19.38 -14.51 -12.35
C ARG A 979 -19.20 -15.34 -11.09
N GLU A 980 -18.01 -15.31 -10.50
CA GLU A 980 -17.69 -16.09 -9.30
C GLU A 980 -18.67 -15.83 -8.15
N TYR A 981 -18.98 -14.56 -7.89
CA TYR A 981 -19.90 -14.20 -6.81
C TYR A 981 -21.36 -14.56 -7.15
N ILE A 982 -21.84 -14.20 -8.34
CA ILE A 982 -23.25 -14.37 -8.73
C ILE A 982 -23.59 -15.86 -8.88
N ALA A 983 -22.74 -16.63 -9.56
CA ALA A 983 -22.91 -18.07 -9.73
C ALA A 983 -23.04 -18.77 -8.37
N LYS A 984 -22.14 -18.44 -7.44
CA LYS A 984 -22.09 -19.02 -6.11
C LYS A 984 -23.30 -18.65 -5.25
N ARG A 985 -23.82 -17.42 -5.37
CA ARG A 985 -24.86 -16.91 -4.46
C ARG A 985 -26.28 -17.01 -5.00
N PHE A 986 -26.46 -16.90 -6.31
CA PHE A 986 -27.76 -16.79 -6.98
C PHE A 986 -27.95 -17.78 -8.13
N GLY A 987 -26.94 -18.57 -8.49
CA GLY A 987 -26.96 -19.51 -9.62
C GLY A 987 -26.43 -18.91 -10.92
N GLU A 988 -25.94 -19.78 -11.81
CA GLU A 988 -25.30 -19.40 -13.08
C GLU A 988 -26.28 -18.68 -14.04
N ASP A 989 -27.57 -19.06 -14.02
CA ASP A 989 -28.60 -18.52 -14.91
C ASP A 989 -28.80 -17.00 -14.78
N LEU A 990 -28.58 -16.49 -13.56
CA LEU A 990 -28.77 -15.09 -13.23
C LEU A 990 -27.58 -14.22 -13.66
N PHE A 991 -26.42 -14.83 -13.95
CA PHE A 991 -25.24 -14.12 -14.44
C PHE A 991 -25.37 -13.83 -15.94
N LYS A 992 -25.15 -12.57 -16.33
CA LYS A 992 -25.10 -12.11 -17.73
C LYS A 992 -23.88 -11.21 -17.91
N PRO A 993 -22.83 -11.68 -18.62
CA PRO A 993 -21.61 -10.90 -18.81
C PRO A 993 -21.91 -9.67 -19.67
N ARG A 994 -21.52 -8.48 -19.19
CA ARG A 994 -21.68 -7.21 -19.92
C ARG A 994 -20.42 -6.36 -19.78
N THR A 995 -19.87 -5.93 -20.91
CA THR A 995 -18.70 -5.04 -20.96
C THR A 995 -19.06 -3.56 -20.80
N TRP A 996 -20.30 -3.16 -21.11
CA TRP A 996 -20.90 -1.82 -20.90
C TRP A 996 -20.29 -0.61 -21.62
N GLY A 997 -19.14 -0.73 -22.30
CA GLY A 997 -18.48 0.36 -23.02
C GLY A 997 -17.57 -0.14 -24.15
N GLU A 998 -17.08 0.78 -24.99
CA GLU A 998 -16.21 0.46 -26.13
C GLU A 998 -14.87 -0.16 -25.68
N GLU A 999 -14.39 -1.16 -26.43
CA GLU A 999 -13.05 -1.73 -26.28
C GLU A 999 -12.01 -0.81 -26.91
N LYS A 1000 -11.73 0.33 -26.26
CA LYS A 1000 -10.56 1.16 -26.58
C LYS A 1000 -9.39 0.77 -25.68
N GLU A 1001 -8.25 0.52 -26.30
CA GLU A 1001 -6.99 0.27 -25.60
C GLU A 1001 -6.61 1.50 -24.76
N GLY A 1002 -6.31 1.32 -23.47
CA GLY A 1002 -6.04 2.42 -22.54
C GLY A 1002 -7.26 3.08 -21.90
N ALA A 1003 -8.50 2.68 -22.23
CA ALA A 1003 -9.69 3.25 -21.59
C ALA A 1003 -9.84 2.80 -20.12
N HIS A 1004 -10.07 3.76 -19.21
CA HIS A 1004 -10.35 3.52 -17.81
C HIS A 1004 -11.49 2.50 -17.61
N GLU A 1005 -11.38 1.69 -16.56
CA GLU A 1005 -12.43 0.80 -16.13
C GLU A 1005 -13.46 1.55 -15.27
N ALA A 1006 -14.69 1.05 -15.20
CA ALA A 1006 -15.70 1.50 -14.25
C ALA A 1006 -15.26 1.23 -12.79
N ILE A 1007 -15.92 1.91 -11.85
CA ILE A 1007 -15.70 1.71 -10.42
C ILE A 1007 -16.38 0.41 -9.98
N ARG A 1008 -15.57 -0.59 -9.61
CA ARG A 1008 -16.01 -1.92 -9.19
C ARG A 1008 -15.12 -2.49 -8.07
N PRO A 1009 -15.59 -3.49 -7.31
CA PRO A 1009 -14.72 -4.23 -6.39
C PRO A 1009 -13.61 -4.98 -7.13
N THR A 1010 -12.47 -5.17 -6.46
CA THR A 1010 -11.32 -5.95 -6.96
C THR A 1010 -11.40 -7.44 -6.61
N ARG A 1011 -12.35 -7.83 -5.74
CA ARG A 1011 -12.54 -9.21 -5.26
C ARG A 1011 -14.03 -9.55 -5.15
N PRO A 1012 -14.41 -10.84 -5.28
CA PRO A 1012 -15.80 -11.30 -5.16
C PRO A 1012 -16.26 -11.40 -3.69
N ILE A 1013 -16.11 -10.32 -2.92
CA ILE A 1013 -16.34 -10.29 -1.47
C ILE A 1013 -17.34 -9.16 -1.15
N ASP A 1014 -18.52 -9.50 -0.62
CA ASP A 1014 -19.50 -8.48 -0.22
C ASP A 1014 -19.10 -7.74 1.07
N VAL A 1015 -19.87 -6.71 1.44
CA VAL A 1015 -19.50 -5.84 2.57
C VAL A 1015 -19.46 -6.58 3.92
N GLU A 1016 -20.33 -7.56 4.12
CA GLU A 1016 -20.42 -8.28 5.39
C GLU A 1016 -19.26 -9.28 5.49
N GLU A 1017 -18.96 -9.98 4.39
CA GLU A 1017 -17.76 -10.81 4.33
C GLU A 1017 -16.48 -9.97 4.46
N LEU A 1018 -16.38 -8.82 3.78
CA LEU A 1018 -15.23 -7.91 3.88
C LEU A 1018 -15.04 -7.43 5.31
N ARG A 1019 -16.09 -6.95 5.98
CA ARG A 1019 -16.04 -6.52 7.37
C ARG A 1019 -15.59 -7.66 8.27
N GLY A 1020 -16.14 -8.85 8.05
CA GLY A 1020 -15.71 -10.07 8.71
C GLY A 1020 -14.22 -10.33 8.50
N LEU A 1021 -13.72 -10.29 7.26
CA LEU A 1021 -12.32 -10.56 6.88
C LEU A 1021 -11.31 -9.50 7.38
N VAL A 1022 -11.73 -8.23 7.46
CA VAL A 1022 -10.92 -7.12 8.00
C VAL A 1022 -10.87 -7.16 9.52
N ASN A 1023 -12.01 -7.38 10.20
CA ASN A 1023 -12.02 -7.62 11.65
C ASN A 1023 -11.22 -8.88 11.97
N ALA A 1024 -11.37 -9.89 11.12
CA ALA A 1024 -10.54 -11.06 11.06
C ALA A 1024 -9.09 -10.79 10.71
N GLY A 1025 -8.63 -9.60 10.36
CA GLY A 1025 -7.25 -9.34 9.94
C GLY A 1025 -6.67 -10.36 8.95
N VAL A 1026 -7.55 -11.00 8.16
CA VAL A 1026 -7.20 -11.84 7.02
C VAL A 1026 -6.85 -10.91 5.87
N ILE A 1027 -7.72 -9.92 5.64
CA ILE A 1027 -7.40 -8.75 4.83
C ILE A 1027 -6.84 -7.68 5.76
N GLN A 1028 -5.58 -7.30 5.54
CA GLN A 1028 -4.93 -6.20 6.26
C GLN A 1028 -4.93 -4.96 5.37
N LEU A 1029 -5.70 -3.96 5.77
CA LEU A 1029 -5.76 -2.68 5.07
C LEU A 1029 -4.75 -1.71 5.69
N ALA A 1030 -4.18 -0.83 4.85
CA ALA A 1030 -3.26 0.22 5.32
C ALA A 1030 -3.96 1.27 6.21
N ILE A 1031 -5.28 1.42 6.05
CA ILE A 1031 -6.16 2.28 6.84
C ILE A 1031 -7.11 1.47 7.72
N ARG A 1032 -7.73 2.13 8.71
CA ARG A 1032 -8.86 1.58 9.47
C ARG A 1032 -10.18 2.02 8.81
N PRO A 1033 -10.92 1.12 8.14
CA PRO A 1033 -12.17 1.49 7.48
C PRO A 1033 -13.22 1.94 8.50
N THR A 1034 -13.88 3.05 8.20
CA THR A 1034 -15.02 3.56 8.98
C THR A 1034 -16.34 2.98 8.49
N ARG A 1035 -17.45 3.22 9.20
CA ARG A 1035 -18.80 2.83 8.74
C ARG A 1035 -19.11 3.35 7.34
N ALA A 1036 -18.70 4.58 7.03
CA ALA A 1036 -18.93 5.18 5.72
C ALA A 1036 -18.15 4.47 4.60
N HIS A 1037 -16.96 3.93 4.89
CA HIS A 1037 -16.20 3.10 3.93
C HIS A 1037 -16.97 1.85 3.56
N TYR A 1038 -17.47 1.12 4.55
CA TYR A 1038 -18.27 -0.09 4.31
C TYR A 1038 -19.55 0.24 3.55
N GLN A 1039 -20.24 1.33 3.87
CA GLN A 1039 -21.47 1.74 3.16
C GLN A 1039 -21.20 2.11 1.70
N LEU A 1040 -20.12 2.85 1.41
CA LEU A 1040 -19.76 3.19 0.04
C LEU A 1040 -19.30 1.95 -0.74
N TYR A 1041 -18.51 1.07 -0.11
CA TYR A 1041 -18.12 -0.21 -0.71
C TYR A 1041 -19.33 -1.09 -1.04
N ASP A 1042 -20.30 -1.22 -0.12
CA ASP A 1042 -21.53 -1.99 -0.36
C ASP A 1042 -22.33 -1.44 -1.54
N LEU A 1043 -22.42 -0.11 -1.63
CA LEU A 1043 -23.08 0.55 -2.74
C LEU A 1043 -22.40 0.20 -4.08
N ILE A 1044 -21.07 0.33 -4.15
CA ILE A 1044 -20.26 -0.04 -5.32
C ILE A 1044 -20.43 -1.51 -5.67
N PHE A 1045 -20.31 -2.39 -4.68
CA PHE A 1045 -20.39 -3.83 -4.85
C PHE A 1045 -21.75 -4.25 -5.43
N ARG A 1046 -22.86 -3.80 -4.82
CA ARG A 1046 -24.21 -4.15 -5.28
C ARG A 1046 -24.50 -3.62 -6.67
N ARG A 1047 -24.11 -2.38 -6.98
CA ARG A 1047 -24.28 -1.79 -8.31
C ARG A 1047 -23.52 -2.59 -9.37
N PHE A 1048 -22.25 -2.93 -9.09
CA PHE A 1048 -21.43 -3.69 -10.01
C PHE A 1048 -21.99 -5.09 -10.27
N MET A 1049 -22.32 -5.84 -9.21
CA MET A 1049 -22.91 -7.18 -9.35
C MET A 1049 -24.23 -7.12 -10.11
N ALA A 1050 -25.11 -6.17 -9.77
CA ALA A 1050 -26.37 -5.97 -10.50
C ALA A 1050 -26.15 -5.71 -12.00
N SER A 1051 -25.14 -4.91 -12.37
CA SER A 1051 -24.79 -4.64 -13.78
C SER A 1051 -24.45 -5.90 -14.59
N GLN A 1052 -24.08 -7.00 -13.92
CA GLN A 1052 -23.72 -8.30 -14.50
C GLN A 1052 -24.82 -9.36 -14.28
N MET A 1053 -26.04 -8.97 -13.88
CA MET A 1053 -27.18 -9.87 -13.67
C MET A 1053 -28.26 -9.74 -14.76
N GLY A 1054 -29.14 -10.73 -14.88
CA GLY A 1054 -30.32 -10.65 -15.77
C GLY A 1054 -31.25 -9.46 -15.48
N PRO A 1055 -32.01 -8.97 -16.49
CA PRO A 1055 -33.01 -7.91 -16.30
C PRO A 1055 -34.15 -8.37 -15.37
N SER A 1056 -34.89 -7.43 -14.81
CA SER A 1056 -36.11 -7.69 -14.03
C SER A 1056 -37.34 -7.30 -14.82
N THR A 1057 -38.39 -8.11 -14.77
CA THR A 1057 -39.66 -7.81 -15.46
C THR A 1057 -40.65 -7.25 -14.44
N VAL A 1058 -41.14 -6.02 -14.66
CA VAL A 1058 -42.10 -5.35 -13.78
C VAL A 1058 -43.38 -5.02 -14.51
N GLU A 1059 -44.47 -4.87 -13.76
CA GLU A 1059 -45.76 -4.39 -14.25
C GLU A 1059 -45.96 -2.95 -13.78
N VAL A 1060 -46.22 -2.06 -14.73
CA VAL A 1060 -46.36 -0.63 -14.51
C VAL A 1060 -47.77 -0.20 -14.87
N ALA A 1061 -48.43 0.50 -13.95
CA ALA A 1061 -49.71 1.16 -14.18
C ALA A 1061 -49.49 2.68 -14.29
N LYS A 1062 -50.04 3.30 -15.34
CA LYS A 1062 -50.00 4.73 -15.60
C LYS A 1062 -51.36 5.33 -15.32
N TYR A 1063 -51.42 6.34 -14.46
CA TYR A 1063 -52.64 7.04 -14.06
C TYR A 1063 -52.54 8.52 -14.41
N GLN A 1064 -53.68 9.13 -14.71
CA GLN A 1064 -53.84 10.57 -14.86
C GLN A 1064 -54.74 11.07 -13.74
N LEU A 1065 -54.16 11.88 -12.85
CA LEU A 1065 -54.89 12.57 -11.80
C LEU A 1065 -55.23 13.98 -12.27
N GLU A 1066 -56.52 14.29 -12.34
CA GLU A 1066 -57.05 15.55 -12.82
C GLU A 1066 -57.69 16.34 -11.67
N ILE A 1067 -57.27 17.60 -11.53
CA ILE A 1067 -57.82 18.60 -10.62
C ILE A 1067 -58.25 19.80 -11.47
N ASP A 1068 -59.52 19.79 -11.90
CA ASP A 1068 -60.17 20.94 -12.56
C ASP A 1068 -59.37 21.48 -13.77
N GLY A 1069 -59.01 20.57 -14.68
CA GLY A 1069 -58.21 20.87 -15.87
C GLY A 1069 -56.68 20.80 -15.66
N TYR A 1070 -56.18 20.71 -14.42
CA TYR A 1070 -54.77 20.43 -14.15
C TYR A 1070 -54.52 18.92 -14.06
N VAL A 1071 -53.74 18.38 -14.99
CA VAL A 1071 -53.44 16.93 -15.07
C VAL A 1071 -52.05 16.63 -14.50
N VAL A 1072 -51.97 15.59 -13.67
CA VAL A 1072 -50.73 15.04 -13.12
C VAL A 1072 -50.63 13.57 -13.55
N ASP A 1073 -49.61 13.25 -14.35
CA ASP A 1073 -49.30 11.86 -14.69
C ASP A 1073 -48.61 11.17 -13.51
N ILE A 1074 -49.06 9.97 -13.17
CA ILE A 1074 -48.54 9.14 -12.08
C ILE A 1074 -48.22 7.76 -12.63
N GLU A 1075 -46.98 7.31 -12.46
CA GLU A 1075 -46.55 5.97 -12.81
C GLU A 1075 -46.28 5.17 -11.53
N ARG A 1076 -46.87 3.98 -11.40
CA ARG A 1076 -46.64 3.06 -10.28
C ARG A 1076 -46.22 1.69 -10.77
N VAL A 1077 -45.18 1.14 -10.15
CA VAL A 1077 -44.85 -0.28 -10.30
C VAL A 1077 -45.81 -1.06 -9.40
N VAL A 1078 -46.74 -1.81 -9.99
CA VAL A 1078 -47.81 -2.52 -9.26
C VAL A 1078 -47.50 -3.99 -9.03
N GLY A 1079 -46.50 -4.53 -9.74
CA GLY A 1079 -46.02 -5.90 -9.57
C GLY A 1079 -44.63 -6.14 -10.12
N ILE A 1080 -43.95 -7.17 -9.62
CA ILE A 1080 -42.69 -7.68 -10.16
C ILE A 1080 -42.96 -9.11 -10.64
N LYS A 1081 -42.90 -9.34 -11.95
CA LYS A 1081 -43.16 -10.65 -12.56
C LYS A 1081 -41.93 -11.56 -12.46
N GLU A 1082 -40.74 -11.01 -12.65
CA GLU A 1082 -39.48 -11.77 -12.59
C GLU A 1082 -38.38 -10.97 -11.89
N MET A 1083 -37.75 -11.57 -10.87
CA MET A 1083 -36.65 -10.95 -10.13
C MET A 1083 -35.28 -11.31 -10.74
N GLY A 1084 -34.81 -10.46 -11.65
CA GLY A 1084 -33.40 -10.39 -12.07
C GLY A 1084 -32.51 -9.67 -11.05
N PHE A 1085 -31.80 -8.65 -11.51
CA PHE A 1085 -30.88 -7.83 -10.70
C PHE A 1085 -31.53 -7.17 -9.46
N GLN A 1086 -32.85 -6.93 -9.47
CA GLN A 1086 -33.57 -6.34 -8.33
C GLN A 1086 -33.57 -7.22 -7.07
N THR A 1087 -33.17 -8.49 -7.19
CA THR A 1087 -32.85 -9.37 -6.04
C THR A 1087 -31.74 -8.79 -5.17
N LEU A 1088 -30.75 -8.14 -5.78
CA LEU A 1088 -29.58 -7.58 -5.09
C LEU A 1088 -29.63 -6.05 -4.96
N TYR A 1089 -30.16 -5.38 -6.00
CA TYR A 1089 -30.19 -3.93 -6.12
C TYR A 1089 -31.58 -3.44 -6.53
N GLN A 1090 -32.43 -3.20 -5.53
CA GLN A 1090 -33.79 -2.71 -5.75
C GLN A 1090 -33.76 -1.28 -6.28
N VAL A 1091 -34.42 -1.07 -7.42
CA VAL A 1091 -34.63 0.25 -8.06
C VAL A 1091 -36.11 0.61 -8.14
N SER A 1092 -36.99 -0.39 -8.08
CA SER A 1092 -38.44 -0.24 -8.08
C SER A 1092 -38.98 -0.68 -6.73
N ARG A 1093 -39.99 0.04 -6.24
CA ARG A 1093 -40.79 -0.38 -5.10
C ARG A 1093 -42.19 -0.70 -5.61
N VAL A 1094 -42.75 -1.84 -5.20
CA VAL A 1094 -44.15 -2.14 -5.50
C VAL A 1094 -45.03 -1.19 -4.70
N GLU A 1095 -45.87 -0.46 -5.41
CA GLU A 1095 -46.86 0.47 -4.87
C GLU A 1095 -48.26 -0.09 -5.08
N PRO A 1096 -49.21 0.17 -4.16
CA PRO A 1096 -50.59 -0.25 -4.35
C PRO A 1096 -51.20 0.45 -5.57
N GLU A 1097 -52.15 -0.23 -6.23
CA GLU A 1097 -52.93 0.38 -7.29
C GLU A 1097 -53.76 1.57 -6.76
N LEU A 1098 -54.08 2.51 -7.64
CA LEU A 1098 -54.99 3.61 -7.34
C LEU A 1098 -56.40 3.25 -7.83
N SER A 1099 -57.42 3.55 -7.03
CA SER A 1099 -58.81 3.53 -7.52
C SER A 1099 -58.99 4.52 -8.66
N THR A 1100 -59.87 4.16 -9.59
CA THR A 1100 -60.22 5.00 -10.76
C THR A 1100 -61.61 5.56 -10.62
N GLY A 1101 -61.82 6.80 -11.03
CA GLY A 1101 -63.08 7.52 -10.90
C GLY A 1101 -62.90 8.86 -10.20
N THR A 1102 -64.01 9.51 -9.82
CA THR A 1102 -63.97 10.70 -8.97
C THR A 1102 -63.96 10.26 -7.52
N ILE A 1103 -62.89 10.56 -6.80
CA ILE A 1103 -62.64 10.05 -5.46
C ILE A 1103 -62.55 11.23 -4.49
N ASP A 1104 -63.17 11.08 -3.32
CA ASP A 1104 -63.04 12.01 -2.21
C ASP A 1104 -61.65 11.85 -1.56
N VAL A 1105 -60.95 12.96 -1.35
CA VAL A 1105 -59.59 12.96 -0.82
C VAL A 1105 -59.46 13.81 0.43
N VAL A 1106 -58.62 13.37 1.36
CA VAL A 1106 -58.29 14.17 2.55
C VAL A 1106 -56.89 14.76 2.39
N ILE A 1107 -56.81 16.09 2.39
CA ILE A 1107 -55.53 16.80 2.41
C ILE A 1107 -54.96 16.70 3.82
N LYS A 1108 -53.94 15.86 4.03
CA LYS A 1108 -53.26 15.72 5.33
C LYS A 1108 -52.36 16.91 5.64
N ARG A 1109 -51.54 17.29 4.65
CA ARG A 1109 -50.63 18.44 4.74
C ARG A 1109 -50.36 18.99 3.36
N TYR A 1110 -50.13 20.29 3.29
CA TYR A 1110 -49.56 20.93 2.13
C TYR A 1110 -48.46 21.90 2.56
N ARG A 1111 -47.39 21.99 1.77
CA ARG A 1111 -46.28 22.90 2.03
C ARG A 1111 -45.80 23.52 0.72
N VAL A 1112 -45.48 24.82 0.76
CA VAL A 1112 -44.81 25.48 -0.35
C VAL A 1112 -43.47 24.79 -0.61
N VAL A 1113 -43.23 24.40 -1.85
CA VAL A 1113 -41.97 23.80 -2.28
C VAL A 1113 -41.05 24.91 -2.77
N ARG A 1114 -39.94 25.09 -2.07
CA ARG A 1114 -38.80 25.83 -2.63
C ARG A 1114 -37.90 24.82 -3.32
N ARG A 1115 -37.85 24.87 -4.65
CA ARG A 1115 -36.96 24.01 -5.43
C ARG A 1115 -35.52 24.45 -5.17
N ILE A 1116 -34.76 23.57 -4.52
CA ILE A 1116 -33.34 23.78 -4.19
C ILE A 1116 -32.60 22.56 -4.70
N LEU A 1117 -31.55 22.79 -5.49
CA LEU A 1117 -30.73 21.70 -6.02
C LEU A 1117 -29.91 21.06 -4.89
N SER A 1118 -29.90 19.74 -4.84
CA SER A 1118 -28.95 18.94 -4.07
C SER A 1118 -27.60 18.83 -4.79
N GLN A 1119 -26.54 18.48 -4.04
CA GLN A 1119 -25.27 18.10 -4.67
C GLN A 1119 -25.45 16.98 -5.71
N ALA A 1120 -26.36 16.03 -5.47
CA ALA A 1120 -26.67 14.94 -6.40
C ALA A 1120 -27.24 15.44 -7.74
N GLU A 1121 -28.19 16.38 -7.69
CA GLU A 1121 -28.78 16.98 -8.90
C GLU A 1121 -27.77 17.85 -9.64
N VAL A 1122 -26.95 18.62 -8.92
CA VAL A 1122 -25.88 19.41 -9.53
C VAL A 1122 -24.87 18.52 -10.24
N LEU A 1123 -24.46 17.40 -9.64
CA LEU A 1123 -23.58 16.42 -10.31
C LEU A 1123 -24.18 15.86 -11.59
N ALA A 1124 -25.49 15.59 -11.60
CA ALA A 1124 -26.19 15.14 -12.79
C ALA A 1124 -26.19 16.22 -13.90
N LEU A 1125 -26.40 17.49 -13.53
CA LEU A 1125 -26.30 18.62 -14.47
C LEU A 1125 -24.87 18.77 -15.00
N MET A 1126 -23.86 18.66 -14.14
CA MET A 1126 -22.45 18.72 -14.56
C MET A 1126 -22.14 17.67 -15.64
N ARG A 1127 -22.55 16.42 -15.43
CA ARG A 1127 -22.36 15.35 -16.43
C ARG A 1127 -23.17 15.60 -17.69
N GLN A 1128 -24.46 15.90 -17.58
CA GLN A 1128 -25.36 16.11 -18.72
C GLN A 1128 -24.88 17.27 -19.61
N ARG A 1129 -24.35 18.34 -18.99
CA ARG A 1129 -23.91 19.54 -19.69
C ARG A 1129 -22.41 19.52 -20.04
N GLY A 1130 -21.69 18.45 -19.74
CA GLY A 1130 -20.25 18.32 -20.04
C GLY A 1130 -19.35 19.31 -19.27
N ILE A 1131 -19.75 19.70 -18.07
CA ILE A 1131 -19.08 20.71 -17.25
C ILE A 1131 -18.30 20.03 -16.12
N GLY A 1132 -16.98 20.10 -16.20
CA GLY A 1132 -16.05 19.47 -15.24
C GLY A 1132 -15.65 18.05 -15.63
N ARG A 1133 -14.83 17.44 -14.77
CA ARG A 1133 -14.24 16.10 -14.91
C ARG A 1133 -14.36 15.30 -13.61
N PRO A 1134 -14.21 13.96 -13.64
CA PRO A 1134 -14.14 13.12 -12.44
C PRO A 1134 -13.24 13.66 -11.32
N SER A 1135 -12.09 14.25 -11.67
CA SER A 1135 -11.14 14.85 -10.73
C SER A 1135 -11.62 16.15 -10.08
N THR A 1136 -12.58 16.86 -10.67
CA THR A 1136 -13.00 18.20 -10.22
C THR A 1136 -14.39 18.30 -9.63
N TYR A 1137 -15.30 17.36 -9.93
CA TYR A 1137 -16.71 17.44 -9.49
C TYR A 1137 -16.86 17.76 -7.99
N ALA A 1138 -16.29 16.93 -7.13
CA ALA A 1138 -16.37 17.11 -5.69
C ALA A 1138 -15.69 18.41 -5.21
N ARG A 1139 -14.56 18.77 -5.83
CA ARG A 1139 -13.80 19.98 -5.50
C ARG A 1139 -14.59 21.26 -5.80
N ILE A 1140 -15.27 21.33 -6.94
CA ILE A 1140 -16.09 22.49 -7.32
C ILE A 1140 -17.19 22.74 -6.29
N LEU A 1141 -17.95 21.70 -5.93
CA LEU A 1141 -19.01 21.81 -4.90
C LEU A 1141 -18.46 22.20 -3.53
N GLN A 1142 -17.28 21.68 -3.17
CA GLN A 1142 -16.59 22.04 -1.94
C GLN A 1142 -16.17 23.53 -1.94
N VAL A 1143 -15.65 24.05 -3.06
CA VAL A 1143 -15.23 25.45 -3.17
C VAL A 1143 -16.42 26.40 -3.03
N LEU A 1144 -17.54 26.14 -3.71
CA LEU A 1144 -18.75 26.98 -3.58
C LEU A 1144 -19.22 27.10 -2.12
N SER A 1145 -19.10 26.00 -1.37
CA SER A 1145 -19.44 25.95 0.05
C SER A 1145 -18.41 26.67 0.92
N LYS A 1146 -17.10 26.44 0.71
CA LYS A 1146 -16.01 27.07 1.47
C LYS A 1146 -15.93 28.59 1.25
N ARG A 1147 -16.24 29.05 0.04
CA ARG A 1147 -16.37 30.46 -0.32
C ARG A 1147 -17.72 31.05 0.10
N TYR A 1148 -18.60 30.23 0.67
CA TYR A 1148 -19.88 30.62 1.24
C TYR A 1148 -20.74 31.40 0.23
N TYR A 1149 -20.67 30.92 -1.02
CA TYR A 1149 -21.64 31.23 -2.06
C TYR A 1149 -22.90 30.39 -1.90
N VAL A 1150 -22.77 29.20 -1.31
CA VAL A 1150 -23.89 28.33 -0.95
C VAL A 1150 -23.73 27.77 0.46
N TYR A 1151 -24.85 27.53 1.14
CA TYR A 1151 -24.91 26.65 2.31
C TYR A 1151 -25.36 25.26 1.90
N VAL A 1152 -24.75 24.24 2.49
CA VAL A 1152 -25.16 22.84 2.30
C VAL A 1152 -25.91 22.38 3.54
N THR A 1153 -27.17 21.98 3.38
CA THR A 1153 -28.03 21.56 4.49
C THR A 1153 -28.79 20.26 4.21
N GLY A 1154 -29.30 19.65 5.29
CA GLY A 1154 -30.09 18.44 5.24
C GLY A 1154 -29.31 17.16 4.90
N ARG A 1155 -30.02 16.04 4.87
CA ARG A 1155 -29.47 14.72 4.56
C ARG A 1155 -28.99 14.65 3.10
N THR A 1156 -29.77 15.17 2.16
CA THR A 1156 -29.51 15.14 0.72
C THR A 1156 -28.56 16.24 0.23
N LYS A 1157 -27.97 17.03 1.14
CA LYS A 1157 -27.00 18.09 0.81
C LYS A 1157 -27.57 19.12 -0.17
N LEU A 1158 -28.72 19.69 0.20
CA LEU A 1158 -29.35 20.79 -0.52
C LEU A 1158 -28.42 22.02 -0.51
N MET A 1159 -28.20 22.62 -1.67
CA MET A 1159 -27.32 23.77 -1.90
C MET A 1159 -28.16 25.05 -1.97
N VAL A 1160 -28.22 25.80 -0.87
CA VAL A 1160 -28.97 27.06 -0.79
C VAL A 1160 -28.04 28.22 -1.11
N PRO A 1161 -28.31 29.05 -2.14
CA PRO A 1161 -27.44 30.19 -2.43
C PRO A 1161 -27.51 31.23 -1.32
N THR A 1162 -26.38 31.85 -1.01
CA THR A 1162 -26.31 32.97 -0.07
C THR A 1162 -26.54 34.28 -0.80
N LYS A 1163 -26.91 35.36 -0.09
CA LYS A 1163 -27.00 36.70 -0.69
C LYS A 1163 -25.73 37.07 -1.45
N ARG A 1164 -24.56 36.77 -0.85
CA ARG A 1164 -23.26 36.96 -1.47
C ARG A 1164 -23.07 36.12 -2.72
N GLY A 1165 -23.49 34.85 -2.71
CA GLY A 1165 -23.42 33.98 -3.88
C GLY A 1165 -24.24 34.51 -5.05
N ILE A 1166 -25.43 35.04 -4.77
CA ILE A 1166 -26.31 35.67 -5.76
C ILE A 1166 -25.65 36.92 -6.35
N GLU A 1167 -25.16 37.83 -5.52
CA GLU A 1167 -24.50 39.06 -5.96
C GLU A 1167 -23.24 38.79 -6.79
N VAL A 1168 -22.41 37.84 -6.36
CA VAL A 1168 -21.19 37.44 -7.10
C VAL A 1168 -21.54 36.83 -8.45
N TYR A 1169 -22.56 35.96 -8.49
CA TYR A 1169 -22.99 35.33 -9.73
C TYR A 1169 -23.48 36.37 -10.75
N HIS A 1170 -24.41 37.25 -10.35
CA HIS A 1170 -24.94 38.29 -11.25
C HIS A 1170 -23.84 39.22 -11.75
N TYR A 1171 -22.91 39.64 -10.89
CA TYR A 1171 -21.78 40.46 -11.31
C TYR A 1171 -20.91 39.77 -12.37
N LEU A 1172 -20.61 38.48 -12.19
CA LEU A 1172 -19.82 37.70 -13.15
C LEU A 1172 -20.58 37.47 -14.47
N GLU A 1173 -21.88 37.19 -14.41
CA GLU A 1173 -22.72 37.00 -15.60
C GLU A 1173 -22.84 38.28 -16.41
N GLU A 1174 -23.09 39.43 -15.76
CA GLU A 1174 -23.25 40.73 -16.42
C GLU A 1174 -21.94 41.26 -17.01
N THR A 1175 -20.82 41.08 -16.30
CA THR A 1175 -19.53 41.69 -16.68
C THR A 1175 -18.67 40.76 -17.55
N PHE A 1176 -18.71 39.44 -17.27
CA PHE A 1176 -17.80 38.46 -17.87
C PHE A 1176 -18.55 37.27 -18.49
N GLY A 1177 -19.84 37.42 -18.81
CA GLY A 1177 -20.72 36.36 -19.32
C GLY A 1177 -20.08 35.42 -20.35
N PRO A 1178 -19.44 35.90 -21.43
CA PRO A 1178 -18.77 35.04 -22.42
C PRO A 1178 -17.69 34.13 -21.84
N LEU A 1179 -16.93 34.59 -20.83
CA LEU A 1179 -15.87 33.81 -20.18
C LEU A 1179 -16.39 32.76 -19.21
N VAL A 1180 -17.54 33.03 -18.57
CA VAL A 1180 -18.17 32.15 -17.57
C VAL A 1180 -19.32 31.34 -18.14
N ALA A 1181 -19.47 31.29 -19.47
CA ALA A 1181 -20.49 30.52 -20.15
C ALA A 1181 -20.19 29.00 -20.15
N GLU A 1182 -21.26 28.20 -20.24
CA GLU A 1182 -21.17 26.74 -20.30
C GLU A 1182 -20.49 26.25 -21.59
N GLU A 1183 -20.80 26.85 -22.74
CA GLU A 1183 -20.18 26.57 -24.03
C GLU A 1183 -18.66 26.79 -23.99
N ARG A 1184 -18.21 27.95 -23.47
CA ARG A 1184 -16.78 28.24 -23.34
C ARG A 1184 -16.10 27.24 -22.40
N THR A 1185 -16.80 26.87 -21.33
CA THR A 1185 -16.32 25.85 -20.40
C THR A 1185 -16.09 24.51 -21.11
N ARG A 1186 -17.05 24.03 -21.89
CA ARG A 1186 -16.90 22.77 -22.65
C ARG A 1186 -15.78 22.81 -23.67
N LEU A 1187 -15.65 23.92 -24.41
CA LEU A 1187 -14.65 24.05 -25.45
C LEU A 1187 -13.22 23.89 -24.90
N ILE A 1188 -12.92 24.56 -23.79
CA ILE A 1188 -11.61 24.49 -23.15
C ILE A 1188 -11.32 23.07 -22.63
N GLU A 1189 -12.32 22.39 -22.04
CA GLU A 1189 -12.16 20.99 -21.64
C GLU A 1189 -11.90 20.07 -22.84
N SER A 1190 -12.58 20.31 -23.97
CA SER A 1190 -12.34 19.57 -25.22
C SER A 1190 -10.96 19.83 -25.81
N HIS A 1191 -10.42 21.05 -25.71
CA HIS A 1191 -9.05 21.34 -26.10
C HIS A 1191 -8.04 20.52 -25.29
N MET A 1192 -8.29 20.33 -23.98
CA MET A 1192 -7.44 19.47 -23.16
C MET A 1192 -7.49 18.02 -23.65
N ASP A 1193 -8.67 17.46 -23.91
CA ASP A 1193 -8.81 16.10 -24.44
C ASP A 1193 -8.08 15.95 -25.79
N MET A 1194 -8.21 16.93 -26.69
CA MET A 1194 -7.50 16.92 -27.98
C MET A 1194 -5.98 16.98 -27.80
N ILE A 1195 -5.47 17.67 -26.79
CA ILE A 1195 -4.03 17.67 -26.46
C ILE A 1195 -3.60 16.30 -25.92
N GLU A 1196 -4.40 15.69 -25.04
CA GLU A 1196 -4.13 14.35 -24.48
C GLU A 1196 -4.03 13.31 -25.60
N GLU A 1197 -4.92 13.38 -26.60
CA GLU A 1197 -4.93 12.53 -27.79
C GLU A 1197 -3.90 12.91 -28.86
N GLY A 1198 -3.14 14.01 -28.67
CA GLY A 1198 -2.17 14.52 -29.64
C GLY A 1198 -2.78 15.13 -30.92
N LYS A 1199 -4.08 15.44 -30.91
CA LYS A 1199 -4.84 16.05 -32.01
C LYS A 1199 -4.74 17.59 -32.06
N ALA A 1200 -4.44 18.24 -30.94
CA ALA A 1200 -4.24 19.69 -30.85
C ALA A 1200 -2.84 20.05 -30.36
N LYS A 1201 -2.31 21.18 -30.83
CA LYS A 1201 -1.02 21.71 -30.36
C LYS A 1201 -1.22 22.53 -29.09
N TYR A 1202 -0.42 22.19 -28.08
CA TYR A 1202 -0.37 22.86 -26.78
C TYR A 1202 -0.16 24.39 -26.87
N ASP A 1203 0.77 24.83 -27.72
CA ASP A 1203 1.12 26.26 -27.82
C ASP A 1203 -0.02 27.10 -28.44
N ASP A 1204 -0.73 26.53 -29.42
CA ASP A 1204 -1.87 27.19 -30.08
C ASP A 1204 -3.01 27.44 -29.09
N VAL A 1205 -3.33 26.44 -28.26
CA VAL A 1205 -4.37 26.56 -27.23
C VAL A 1205 -3.96 27.57 -26.15
N LEU A 1206 -2.70 27.60 -25.72
CA LEU A 1206 -2.24 28.63 -24.78
C LEU A 1206 -2.26 30.02 -25.39
N ASN A 1207 -1.95 30.17 -26.68
CA ASN A 1207 -2.02 31.45 -27.35
C ASN A 1207 -3.45 32.00 -27.45
N GLU A 1208 -4.42 31.13 -27.73
CA GLU A 1208 -5.84 31.47 -27.68
C GLU A 1208 -6.24 31.96 -26.27
N LEU A 1209 -5.93 31.17 -25.24
CA LEU A 1209 -6.26 31.49 -23.84
C LEU A 1209 -5.58 32.79 -23.37
N PHE A 1210 -4.33 33.02 -23.78
CA PHE A 1210 -3.61 34.24 -23.45
C PHE A 1210 -4.21 35.47 -24.12
N THR A 1211 -4.60 35.34 -25.40
CA THR A 1211 -5.26 36.42 -26.17
C THR A 1211 -6.58 36.80 -25.52
N GLU A 1212 -7.39 35.80 -25.14
CA GLU A 1212 -8.64 36.00 -24.40
C GLU A 1212 -8.39 36.69 -23.05
N PHE A 1213 -7.44 36.19 -22.25
CA PHE A 1213 -7.07 36.80 -20.97
C PHE A 1213 -6.63 38.27 -21.11
N ARG A 1214 -5.79 38.58 -22.11
CA ARG A 1214 -5.33 39.96 -22.37
C ARG A 1214 -6.47 40.89 -22.76
N LYS A 1215 -7.44 40.40 -23.52
CA LYS A 1215 -8.55 41.21 -24.02
C LYS A 1215 -9.64 41.41 -22.97
N GLU A 1216 -10.00 40.37 -22.24
CA GLU A 1216 -11.21 40.35 -21.41
C GLU A 1216 -10.94 40.48 -19.90
N ILE A 1217 -9.73 40.18 -19.42
CA ILE A 1217 -9.40 40.19 -17.97
C ILE A 1217 -8.42 41.31 -17.60
N LEU A 1218 -7.32 41.43 -18.34
CA LEU A 1218 -6.23 42.35 -18.02
C LEU A 1218 -6.65 43.84 -17.90
N PRO A 1219 -7.58 44.37 -18.73
CA PRO A 1219 -8.04 45.75 -18.62
C PRO A 1219 -8.71 46.06 -17.26
N HIS A 1220 -9.42 45.09 -16.69
CA HIS A 1220 -10.14 45.25 -15.41
C HIS A 1220 -9.23 45.15 -14.17
N LEU A 1221 -8.00 44.68 -14.34
CA LEU A 1221 -7.01 44.61 -13.25
C LEU A 1221 -6.12 45.84 -13.17
N SER A 1222 -6.14 46.67 -14.21
CA SER A 1222 -5.37 47.91 -14.34
C SER A 1222 -6.19 49.16 -13.99
N ALA A 1223 -7.50 49.00 -13.82
CA ALA A 1223 -8.48 49.99 -13.39
C ALA A 1223 -8.83 49.79 -11.91
#